data_AF-A0A1G0GWY0-F1
#
_entry.id   AF-A0A1G0GWY0-F1
#
_cell.length_a   1.000
_cell.length_b   1.000
_cell.length_c   1.000
_cell.angle_alpha   90.00
_cell.angle_beta   90.00
_cell.angle_gamma   90.00
#
_symmetry.space_group_name_H-M   'P 1'
#
loop_
_entity.id
_entity.type
_entity.pdbx_description
1 polymer ?
#
loop_
_entity_poly.entity_id
_entity_poly.type
_entity_poly.pdbx_seq_one_letter_code
_entity_poly.pdbx_strand_id
1 'polypeptide(L)'
;MRNWNTLADEALILMSQSNHSAFDLMLLEHLDKLLRFPSFNEDVRKKRLRRLLAIRWTVLAQTSMDYTFNPQNPINCLYLEIAEKIAANDEAVCQILMPTVKKIIGTGFSPEDVVSASEEDGQFILPHFLTHVRGDALISLLDIYAFGKNNTDRLFPSQTPCKELFELTAEDRERIRNVAGEASQRYFETLEKIHRVRHEEKPSVGFALKALTIALLKSSKKEAGTEFVADILECQEPILKFYRIWNRLSDKIKNRIKDYRADGATFTLESYLLCLFVHAKERLAEIEISETEFKRVLSEKLVPCTEQISGQFDTLLKNNPDLLNIPLPGMEAVFETESLPDEEALRTLAEDFQREVRTRSPILGVHDARVDEYIPMVEILARTLHENTRSDDLTAFVPLVKNHEDLVQALHLLPSELWEDFFSVLDSEDAIKRIFIATDEMGNEDATATFCYLLKQLPPSEWKTFFDALYDNGLESLFDCFCLGFLFDELPEFQWPFLRDAVLRLIDCVFVDEDDIVHFLTGMSITQSEKIVSLFQHKFDMLLNNPWELGYFFSQMDERHWPKLYTLFRSVIHQVITHKLNFKLMFEPISLESRSLFLQTLFSDVDFLSDNPGVLFQLMRVTSLADWNRIFDALGPTRISKFIRCENTLIAFLTQFDDPDDRISCIQALDRYLPSLKIIPVQFCGLLRTFPECEAALLRIFKDQFLRLLSEYLLVFASDASLKPCVVKDIRKDFIFLSEKMLPFILSSQNISRHCDGFIKPGHQAPRKLFCDSVVLLCQQMKTIEDNVDSKCLSETDGCLQKLQLLDRFVKTEGSPNPATAKKLRKELIAYFGEDFFNKMMHDTHNFITVSGVGFFPERATKVKKPARVQAFRSQMSAPLKPMRPATAPQTTPSFVVRGARLFRHTNTAETVNNGVTVMPDAIRRVFPLLR
;
A
#
# COMPACT_ATOMS: atom_id res chain seq x y z
N MET A 1 -6.21 29.13 56.68
CA MET A 1 -5.16 28.10 56.45
C MET A 1 -4.57 27.66 57.78
N ARG A 2 -4.44 26.34 57.99
CA ARG A 2 -3.74 25.74 59.15
C ARG A 2 -2.21 25.87 59.01
N ASN A 3 -1.46 25.56 60.08
CA ASN A 3 0.01 25.44 60.01
C ASN A 3 0.44 23.97 59.76
N TRP A 4 1.70 23.73 59.41
CA TRP A 4 2.20 22.39 59.06
C TRP A 4 2.08 21.37 60.20
N ASN A 5 2.26 21.79 61.45
CA ASN A 5 2.11 20.91 62.61
C ASN A 5 0.65 20.49 62.79
N THR A 6 -0.31 21.41 62.62
CA THR A 6 -1.74 21.10 62.73
C THR A 6 -2.19 20.07 61.70
N LEU A 7 -1.72 20.19 60.44
CA LEU A 7 -2.01 19.20 59.38
C LEU A 7 -1.35 17.85 59.66
N ALA A 8 -0.16 17.85 60.28
CA ALA A 8 0.52 16.62 60.69
C ALA A 8 -0.19 15.95 61.88
N ASP A 9 -0.68 16.72 62.85
CA ASP A 9 -1.44 16.21 63.99
C ASP A 9 -2.78 15.61 63.52
N GLU A 10 -3.39 16.18 62.48
CA GLU A 10 -4.58 15.64 61.81
C GLU A 10 -4.28 14.35 61.03
N ALA A 11 -3.16 14.27 60.30
CA ALA A 11 -2.70 13.02 59.68
C ALA A 11 -2.53 11.90 60.73
N LEU A 12 -1.94 12.23 61.89
CA LEU A 12 -1.76 11.30 63.01
C LEU A 12 -3.08 10.86 63.66
N ILE A 13 -4.07 11.75 63.74
CA ILE A 13 -5.43 11.40 64.16
C ILE A 13 -6.08 10.43 63.16
N LEU A 14 -5.95 10.68 61.85
CA LEU A 14 -6.50 9.79 60.83
C LEU A 14 -5.83 8.41 60.85
N MET A 15 -4.50 8.33 60.95
CA MET A 15 -3.77 7.05 61.10
C MET A 15 -4.19 6.23 62.33
N SER A 16 -4.72 6.87 63.38
CA SER A 16 -5.21 6.17 64.58
C SER A 16 -6.58 5.49 64.44
N GLN A 17 -7.25 5.67 63.30
CA GLN A 17 -8.61 5.15 63.05
C GLN A 17 -8.56 3.79 62.32
N SER A 18 -9.34 2.82 62.79
CA SER A 18 -9.27 1.41 62.38
C SER A 18 -9.81 1.05 60.99
N ASN A 19 -10.15 2.03 60.15
CA ASN A 19 -11.03 1.83 59.00
C ASN A 19 -10.41 2.28 57.65
N HIS A 20 -9.12 2.60 57.60
CA HIS A 20 -8.44 3.10 56.41
C HIS A 20 -7.71 1.99 55.63
N SER A 21 -7.49 2.19 54.34
CA SER A 21 -6.74 1.24 53.50
C SER A 21 -5.25 1.19 53.89
N ALA A 22 -4.57 0.08 53.57
CA ALA A 22 -3.12 -0.02 53.78
C ALA A 22 -2.36 1.04 52.97
N PHE A 23 -2.84 1.34 51.76
CA PHE A 23 -2.37 2.42 50.90
C PHE A 23 -2.48 3.81 51.56
N ASP A 24 -3.64 4.12 52.16
CA ASP A 24 -3.87 5.38 52.86
C ASP A 24 -2.98 5.54 54.08
N LEU A 25 -2.89 4.50 54.93
CA LEU A 25 -2.06 4.53 56.14
C LEU A 25 -0.57 4.76 55.80
N MET A 26 -0.07 4.06 54.79
CA MET A 26 1.28 4.26 54.24
C MET A 26 1.48 5.71 53.76
N LEU A 27 0.58 6.25 52.93
CA LEU A 27 0.75 7.62 52.43
C LEU A 27 0.60 8.68 53.53
N LEU A 28 -0.26 8.47 54.53
CA LEU A 28 -0.37 9.35 55.71
C LEU A 28 0.91 9.35 56.56
N GLU A 29 1.60 8.22 56.70
CA GLU A 29 2.91 8.17 57.35
C GLU A 29 3.95 9.01 56.61
N HIS A 30 4.01 8.88 55.28
CA HIS A 30 4.93 9.67 54.44
C HIS A 30 4.56 11.15 54.43
N LEU A 31 3.28 11.48 54.49
CA LEU A 31 2.79 12.85 54.67
C LEU A 31 3.25 13.45 56.01
N ASP A 32 3.01 12.78 57.15
CA ASP A 32 3.43 13.28 58.48
C ASP A 32 4.94 13.53 58.51
N LYS A 33 5.72 12.59 57.97
CA LYS A 33 7.19 12.73 57.80
C LYS A 33 7.55 13.97 56.97
N LEU A 34 6.88 14.25 55.84
CA LEU A 34 7.14 15.47 55.03
C LEU A 34 6.75 16.77 55.75
N LEU A 35 5.63 16.75 56.49
CA LEU A 35 5.12 17.93 57.20
C LEU A 35 6.02 18.29 58.40
N ARG A 36 6.45 17.30 59.19
CA ARG A 36 7.26 17.51 60.40
C ARG A 36 8.77 17.65 60.16
N PHE A 37 9.30 17.25 58.99
CA PHE A 37 10.76 17.23 58.77
C PHE A 37 11.40 18.63 58.94
N PRO A 38 12.30 18.86 59.91
CA PRO A 38 12.82 20.21 60.19
C PRO A 38 13.82 20.74 59.16
N SER A 39 14.50 19.86 58.42
CA SER A 39 15.58 20.23 57.49
C SER A 39 15.10 20.64 56.10
N PHE A 40 13.81 20.46 55.76
CA PHE A 40 13.27 20.96 54.49
C PHE A 40 12.89 22.43 54.62
N ASN A 41 13.50 23.28 53.77
CA ASN A 41 12.98 24.63 53.53
C ASN A 41 11.58 24.55 52.88
N GLU A 42 10.91 25.69 52.74
CA GLU A 42 9.52 25.70 52.28
C GLU A 42 9.39 25.19 50.83
N ASP A 43 10.32 25.55 49.94
CA ASP A 43 10.27 25.19 48.52
C ASP A 43 10.51 23.69 48.29
N VAL A 44 11.47 23.08 49.01
CA VAL A 44 11.73 21.63 48.97
C VAL A 44 10.53 20.86 49.53
N ARG A 45 9.90 21.36 50.60
CA ARG A 45 8.66 20.76 51.13
C ARG A 45 7.52 20.88 50.11
N LYS A 46 7.31 22.04 49.48
CA LYS A 46 6.30 22.25 48.43
C LYS A 46 6.51 21.35 47.21
N LYS A 47 7.75 21.17 46.75
CA LYS A 47 8.07 20.24 45.63
C LYS A 47 7.79 18.78 46.01
N ARG A 48 8.16 18.36 47.22
CA ARG A 48 7.93 16.98 47.71
C ARG A 48 6.44 16.69 47.95
N LEU A 49 5.67 17.66 48.44
CA LEU A 49 4.22 17.54 48.58
C LEU A 49 3.50 17.46 47.22
N ARG A 50 3.90 18.24 46.20
CA ARG A 50 3.40 18.06 44.82
C ARG A 50 3.68 16.65 44.29
N ARG A 51 4.89 16.09 44.51
CA ARG A 51 5.22 14.71 44.10
C ARG A 51 4.39 13.66 44.84
N LEU A 52 4.13 13.85 46.14
CA LEU A 52 3.23 12.97 46.92
C LEU A 52 1.80 12.99 46.37
N LEU A 53 1.26 14.17 46.06
CA LEU A 53 -0.08 14.33 45.48
C LEU A 53 -0.18 13.68 44.09
N ALA A 54 0.83 13.85 43.23
CA ALA A 54 0.90 13.19 41.93
C ALA A 54 0.89 11.66 42.07
N ILE A 55 1.76 11.08 42.90
CA ILE A 55 1.82 9.63 43.15
C ILE A 55 0.48 9.10 43.68
N ARG A 56 -0.15 9.82 44.63
CA ARG A 56 -1.48 9.44 45.14
C ARG A 56 -2.51 9.48 44.01
N TRP A 57 -2.52 10.53 43.20
CA TRP A 57 -3.51 10.72 42.14
C TRP A 57 -3.45 9.63 41.06
N THR A 58 -2.27 9.24 40.59
CA THR A 58 -2.10 8.16 39.59
C THR A 58 -2.77 6.86 40.05
N VAL A 59 -2.73 6.54 41.35
CA VAL A 59 -3.40 5.35 41.90
C VAL A 59 -4.89 5.55 42.13
N LEU A 60 -5.35 6.77 42.40
CA LEU A 60 -6.73 7.03 42.81
C LEU A 60 -7.71 7.44 41.70
N ALA A 61 -7.24 7.98 40.57
CA ALA A 61 -8.14 8.44 39.50
C ALA A 61 -9.09 7.31 39.03
N GLN A 62 -10.41 7.54 39.06
CA GLN A 62 -11.46 6.55 38.73
C GLN A 62 -11.68 5.39 39.73
N THR A 63 -11.10 5.41 40.94
CA THR A 63 -11.42 4.45 42.02
C THR A 63 -12.44 5.01 43.01
N SER A 64 -13.01 4.19 43.88
CA SER A 64 -13.90 4.59 45.00
C SER A 64 -13.22 5.51 46.04
N MET A 65 -11.94 5.80 45.86
CA MET A 65 -11.16 6.75 46.66
C MET A 65 -10.72 8.00 45.88
N ASP A 66 -11.01 8.10 44.57
CA ASP A 66 -10.88 9.32 43.76
C ASP A 66 -11.42 10.54 44.54
N TYR A 67 -10.67 11.64 44.55
CA TYR A 67 -11.02 12.85 45.30
C TYR A 67 -12.44 13.34 44.98
N THR A 68 -12.87 13.24 43.72
CA THR A 68 -14.19 13.67 43.28
C THR A 68 -15.27 12.60 43.49
N PHE A 69 -14.92 11.31 43.51
CA PHE A 69 -15.90 10.25 43.78
C PHE A 69 -16.20 10.16 45.26
N ASN A 70 -15.21 10.43 46.12
CA ASN A 70 -15.33 10.39 47.58
C ASN A 70 -14.86 11.72 48.22
N PRO A 71 -15.58 12.83 47.97
CA PRO A 71 -15.14 14.19 48.32
C PRO A 71 -15.32 14.56 49.80
N GLN A 72 -15.97 13.69 50.58
CA GLN A 72 -16.18 13.85 52.02
C GLN A 72 -15.30 12.89 52.86
N ASN A 73 -14.40 12.12 52.22
CA ASN A 73 -13.42 11.30 52.93
C ASN A 73 -12.41 12.23 53.66
N PRO A 74 -12.23 12.11 54.99
CA PRO A 74 -11.32 12.98 55.75
C PRO A 74 -9.88 13.01 55.23
N ILE A 75 -9.39 11.93 54.62
CA ILE A 75 -8.06 11.86 54.02
C ILE A 75 -8.01 12.70 52.74
N ASN A 76 -9.04 12.64 51.91
CA ASN A 76 -9.15 13.44 50.69
C ASN A 76 -9.30 14.94 51.05
N CYS A 77 -10.04 15.27 52.11
CA CYS A 77 -10.10 16.64 52.66
C CYS A 77 -8.74 17.14 53.18
N LEU A 78 -7.95 16.29 53.84
CA LEU A 78 -6.60 16.64 54.30
C LEU A 78 -5.65 16.93 53.12
N TYR A 79 -5.69 16.10 52.07
CA TYR A 79 -4.89 16.33 50.86
C TYR A 79 -5.35 17.58 50.07
N LEU A 80 -6.65 17.93 50.10
CA LEU A 80 -7.16 19.20 49.60
C LEU A 80 -6.59 20.40 50.38
N GLU A 81 -6.67 20.41 51.73
CA GLU A 81 -6.07 21.47 52.55
C GLU A 81 -4.55 21.62 52.33
N ILE A 82 -3.86 20.54 51.92
CA ILE A 82 -2.45 20.57 51.53
C ILE A 82 -2.25 21.20 50.16
N ALA A 83 -3.09 20.87 49.16
CA ALA A 83 -3.06 21.46 47.82
C ALA A 83 -3.31 22.97 47.88
N GLU A 84 -4.39 23.40 48.54
CA GLU A 84 -4.71 24.83 48.81
C GLU A 84 -3.55 25.59 49.47
N LYS A 85 -2.77 24.90 50.31
CA LYS A 85 -1.68 25.50 51.09
C LYS A 85 -0.34 25.55 50.35
N ILE A 86 -0.17 24.81 49.26
CA ILE A 86 1.05 24.84 48.44
C ILE A 86 0.89 25.57 47.10
N ALA A 87 -0.35 25.92 46.73
CA ALA A 87 -0.68 26.70 45.54
C ALA A 87 -0.03 28.09 45.52
N ALA A 88 0.27 28.56 44.30
CA ALA A 88 0.42 29.99 44.00
C ALA A 88 -0.94 30.64 43.70
N ASN A 89 -1.00 31.97 43.67
CA ASN A 89 -2.25 32.72 43.41
C ASN A 89 -2.75 32.60 41.95
N ASP A 90 -1.95 31.98 41.09
CA ASP A 90 -2.12 31.80 39.65
C ASP A 90 -2.06 30.30 39.23
N GLU A 91 -2.13 29.39 40.20
CA GLU A 91 -2.01 27.93 40.01
C GLU A 91 -3.23 27.23 40.61
N ALA A 92 -4.07 26.61 39.76
CA ALA A 92 -5.35 26.06 40.20
C ALA A 92 -5.17 24.90 41.19
N VAL A 93 -5.84 24.98 42.35
CA VAL A 93 -5.74 23.97 43.42
C VAL A 93 -6.04 22.56 42.90
N CYS A 94 -6.98 22.42 41.96
CA CYS A 94 -7.34 21.15 41.35
C CYS A 94 -6.20 20.48 40.56
N GLN A 95 -5.31 21.27 39.91
CA GLN A 95 -4.17 20.74 39.15
C GLN A 95 -2.99 20.34 40.07
N ILE A 96 -2.98 20.83 41.31
CA ILE A 96 -2.03 20.40 42.34
C ILE A 96 -2.48 19.08 42.96
N LEU A 97 -3.79 18.95 43.21
CA LEU A 97 -4.42 17.76 43.80
C LEU A 97 -4.52 16.60 42.79
N MET A 98 -4.77 16.92 41.51
CA MET A 98 -5.04 15.97 40.42
C MET A 98 -4.24 16.36 39.15
N PRO A 99 -2.92 16.11 39.08
CA PRO A 99 -2.04 16.72 38.06
C PRO A 99 -2.27 16.34 36.58
N THR A 100 -3.17 15.38 36.29
CA THR A 100 -3.59 15.08 34.92
C THR A 100 -4.65 16.03 34.38
N VAL A 101 -5.31 16.81 35.25
CA VAL A 101 -6.39 17.74 34.89
C VAL A 101 -5.84 18.91 34.07
N LYS A 102 -6.25 19.00 32.80
CA LYS A 102 -5.82 20.02 31.83
C LYS A 102 -6.94 21.00 31.46
N LYS A 103 -8.20 20.67 31.74
CA LYS A 103 -9.39 21.51 31.44
C LYS A 103 -10.55 21.22 32.38
N ILE A 104 -11.48 22.17 32.50
CA ILE A 104 -12.78 21.97 33.16
C ILE A 104 -13.89 21.95 32.09
N ILE A 105 -14.69 20.88 32.09
CA ILE A 105 -15.84 20.68 31.21
C ILE A 105 -17.10 21.23 31.89
N GLY A 106 -17.98 21.85 31.11
CA GLY A 106 -19.29 22.34 31.57
C GLY A 106 -19.36 23.85 31.80
N THR A 107 -18.22 24.55 31.93
CA THR A 107 -18.15 25.97 32.28
C THR A 107 -18.23 26.91 31.07
N GLY A 108 -18.28 28.22 31.32
CA GLY A 108 -18.26 29.27 30.29
C GLY A 108 -16.88 29.87 29.99
N PHE A 109 -15.81 29.34 30.59
CA PHE A 109 -14.44 29.87 30.48
C PHE A 109 -13.67 29.27 29.30
N SER A 110 -12.44 29.76 29.05
CA SER A 110 -11.52 29.07 28.14
C SER A 110 -11.15 27.70 28.72
N PRO A 111 -11.00 26.62 27.92
CA PRO A 111 -10.53 25.32 28.40
C PRO A 111 -9.18 25.38 29.13
N GLU A 112 -8.37 26.39 28.82
CA GLU A 112 -7.03 26.64 29.38
C GLU A 112 -7.06 27.47 30.69
N ASP A 113 -8.19 28.12 31.02
CA ASP A 113 -8.35 29.00 32.19
C ASP A 113 -8.89 28.20 33.39
N VAL A 114 -8.09 27.23 33.84
CA VAL A 114 -8.49 26.23 34.84
C VAL A 114 -8.74 26.85 36.22
N VAL A 115 -8.04 27.93 36.56
CA VAL A 115 -8.24 28.68 37.83
C VAL A 115 -9.65 29.27 37.86
N SER A 116 -9.98 30.15 36.90
CA SER A 116 -11.28 30.82 36.84
C SER A 116 -12.44 29.85 36.65
N ALA A 117 -12.18 28.70 36.03
CA ALA A 117 -13.16 27.64 35.80
C ALA A 117 -13.35 26.65 36.97
N SER A 118 -12.55 26.72 38.06
CA SER A 118 -12.67 25.77 39.18
C SER A 118 -12.77 26.41 40.58
N GLU A 119 -12.43 27.68 40.75
CA GLU A 119 -12.39 28.33 42.08
C GLU A 119 -13.57 29.30 42.30
N GLU A 120 -14.52 28.91 43.17
CA GLU A 120 -15.66 29.74 43.60
C GLU A 120 -15.21 30.62 44.79
N ASP A 121 -15.30 31.96 44.65
CA ASP A 121 -14.74 32.94 45.61
C ASP A 121 -13.25 32.71 46.00
N GLY A 122 -12.48 32.05 45.12
CA GLY A 122 -11.08 31.67 45.38
C GLY A 122 -10.92 30.40 46.23
N GLN A 123 -11.89 29.47 46.16
CA GLN A 123 -11.85 28.17 46.83
C GLN A 123 -12.27 27.04 45.88
N PHE A 124 -11.54 25.92 45.89
CA PHE A 124 -11.85 24.76 45.06
C PHE A 124 -12.81 23.79 45.79
N ILE A 125 -14.10 23.88 45.49
CA ILE A 125 -15.15 23.12 46.19
C ILE A 125 -15.29 21.72 45.58
N LEU A 126 -14.42 20.80 46.02
CA LEU A 126 -14.29 19.42 45.51
C LEU A 126 -15.62 18.64 45.28
N PRO A 127 -16.68 18.73 46.14
CA PRO A 127 -17.97 18.09 45.86
C PRO A 127 -18.67 18.53 44.56
N HIS A 128 -18.39 19.75 44.07
CA HIS A 128 -19.00 20.30 42.83
C HIS A 128 -18.40 19.73 41.54
N PHE A 129 -17.39 18.86 41.60
CA PHE A 129 -16.72 18.32 40.42
C PHE A 129 -16.81 16.80 40.33
N LEU A 130 -16.66 16.25 39.12
CA LEU A 130 -16.37 14.83 38.87
C LEU A 130 -15.16 14.69 37.94
N THR A 131 -14.32 13.67 38.17
CA THR A 131 -13.28 13.27 37.21
C THR A 131 -13.92 12.70 35.95
N HIS A 132 -13.64 13.33 34.80
CA HIS A 132 -13.99 12.79 33.48
C HIS A 132 -13.40 11.39 33.30
N VAL A 133 -14.07 10.48 32.56
CA VAL A 133 -13.63 9.07 32.39
C VAL A 133 -12.15 8.94 31.98
N ARG A 134 -11.62 9.84 31.15
CA ARG A 134 -10.21 9.81 30.71
C ARG A 134 -9.20 10.33 31.74
N GLY A 135 -9.63 10.88 32.87
CA GLY A 135 -8.76 11.48 33.89
C GLY A 135 -8.10 12.82 33.50
N ASP A 136 -8.28 13.30 32.28
CA ASP A 136 -7.64 14.51 31.73
C ASP A 136 -8.38 15.82 32.05
N ALA A 137 -9.57 15.72 32.64
CA ALA A 137 -10.47 16.84 32.88
C ALA A 137 -11.36 16.62 34.11
N LEU A 138 -11.88 17.73 34.65
CA LEU A 138 -12.98 17.72 35.62
C LEU A 138 -14.26 18.21 34.96
N ILE A 139 -15.41 17.70 35.40
CA ILE A 139 -16.74 18.15 34.99
C ILE A 139 -17.30 19.02 36.12
N SER A 140 -17.56 20.31 35.86
CA SER A 140 -18.29 21.17 36.81
C SER A 140 -19.76 20.77 36.84
N LEU A 141 -20.21 20.23 37.97
CA LEU A 141 -21.57 19.74 38.16
C LEU A 141 -22.59 20.89 38.22
N LEU A 142 -22.24 22.04 38.79
CA LEU A 142 -23.17 23.16 38.86
C LEU A 142 -23.36 23.80 37.48
N ASP A 143 -22.26 24.03 36.76
CA ASP A 143 -22.32 24.67 35.45
C ASP A 143 -22.95 23.78 34.40
N ILE A 144 -22.64 22.47 34.36
CA ILE A 144 -23.15 21.58 33.31
C ILE A 144 -24.69 21.50 33.30
N TYR A 145 -25.32 21.52 34.49
CA TYR A 145 -26.78 21.62 34.61
C TYR A 145 -27.31 23.02 34.32
N ALA A 146 -26.59 24.09 34.72
CA ALA A 146 -26.98 25.48 34.44
C ALA A 146 -26.95 25.81 32.94
N PHE A 147 -25.90 25.40 32.22
CA PHE A 147 -25.81 25.48 30.76
C PHE A 147 -26.82 24.52 30.10
N GLY A 148 -26.95 23.29 30.60
CA GLY A 148 -27.87 22.28 30.06
C GLY A 148 -29.35 22.68 30.12
N LYS A 149 -29.79 23.39 31.17
CA LYS A 149 -31.15 23.96 31.29
C LYS A 149 -31.53 24.83 30.08
N ASN A 150 -30.59 25.66 29.63
CA ASN A 150 -30.79 26.57 28.52
C ASN A 150 -30.47 25.89 27.17
N ASN A 151 -29.35 25.17 27.09
CA ASN A 151 -28.81 24.57 25.86
C ASN A 151 -28.69 23.05 25.99
N THR A 152 -29.82 22.36 25.90
CA THR A 152 -29.93 20.91 26.04
C THR A 152 -29.01 20.13 25.08
N ASP A 153 -28.81 20.63 23.85
CA ASP A 153 -27.88 20.09 22.84
C ASP A 153 -26.42 20.00 23.27
N ARG A 154 -26.01 20.64 24.38
CA ARG A 154 -24.63 20.54 24.90
C ARG A 154 -24.44 19.36 25.85
N LEU A 155 -25.50 18.94 26.54
CA LEU A 155 -25.50 17.82 27.49
C LEU A 155 -25.91 16.51 26.82
N PHE A 156 -26.93 16.58 25.94
CA PHE A 156 -27.49 15.43 25.22
C PHE A 156 -27.12 15.49 23.73
N PRO A 157 -26.61 14.40 23.14
CA PRO A 157 -26.23 14.36 21.72
C PRO A 157 -27.47 14.34 20.83
N SER A 158 -27.79 15.49 20.21
CA SER A 158 -28.95 15.61 19.31
C SER A 158 -28.68 14.99 17.93
N GLN A 159 -29.75 14.69 17.18
CA GLN A 159 -29.65 14.12 15.83
C GLN A 159 -28.96 15.03 14.79
N THR A 160 -28.78 16.32 15.11
CA THR A 160 -27.98 17.27 14.33
C THR A 160 -26.59 17.40 14.94
N PRO A 161 -25.50 17.35 14.15
CA PRO A 161 -24.14 17.47 14.67
C PRO A 161 -23.86 18.87 15.21
N CYS A 162 -24.14 19.08 16.49
CA CYS A 162 -23.82 20.29 17.22
C CYS A 162 -22.30 20.37 17.45
N LYS A 163 -21.66 21.43 16.96
CA LYS A 163 -20.21 21.66 17.13
C LYS A 163 -19.79 22.07 18.55
N GLU A 164 -20.76 22.23 19.45
CA GLU A 164 -20.59 22.76 20.81
C GLU A 164 -21.06 21.77 21.90
N LEU A 165 -21.18 20.49 21.56
CA LEU A 165 -21.37 19.41 22.53
C LEU A 165 -20.23 19.42 23.56
N PHE A 166 -20.56 19.22 24.84
CA PHE A 166 -19.53 18.93 25.83
C PHE A 166 -18.89 17.56 25.52
N GLU A 167 -17.57 17.45 25.70
CA GLU A 167 -16.80 16.21 25.55
C GLU A 167 -17.14 15.23 26.68
N LEU A 168 -18.29 14.55 26.57
CA LEU A 168 -18.80 13.62 27.58
C LEU A 168 -19.02 12.25 26.95
N THR A 169 -18.49 11.20 27.58
CA THR A 169 -18.79 9.80 27.23
C THR A 169 -20.21 9.41 27.65
N ALA A 170 -20.64 8.20 27.31
CA ALA A 170 -21.90 7.65 27.83
C ALA A 170 -21.84 7.46 29.36
N GLU A 171 -20.69 7.07 29.89
CA GLU A 171 -20.49 6.84 31.32
C GLU A 171 -20.46 8.16 32.11
N ASP A 172 -19.81 9.22 31.60
CA ASP A 172 -19.85 10.54 32.26
C ASP A 172 -21.29 11.03 32.46
N ARG A 173 -22.15 10.86 31.43
CA ARG A 173 -23.57 11.22 31.51
C ARG A 173 -24.31 10.44 32.61
N GLU A 174 -24.08 9.14 32.72
CA GLU A 174 -24.73 8.31 33.76
C GLU A 174 -24.16 8.61 35.16
N ARG A 175 -22.87 8.98 35.28
CA ARG A 175 -22.29 9.49 36.53
C ARG A 175 -22.89 10.84 36.93
N ILE A 176 -22.99 11.81 36.00
CA ILE A 176 -23.66 13.10 36.22
C ILE A 176 -25.12 12.89 36.65
N ARG A 177 -25.84 11.96 36.03
CA ARG A 177 -27.22 11.60 36.38
C ARG A 177 -27.35 11.06 37.81
N ASN A 178 -26.37 10.30 38.31
CA ASN A 178 -26.44 9.62 39.61
C ASN A 178 -25.69 10.32 40.76
N VAL A 179 -24.90 11.35 40.47
CA VAL A 179 -23.95 12.02 41.40
C VAL A 179 -24.55 12.51 42.73
N ALA A 180 -25.82 12.93 42.73
CA ALA A 180 -26.56 13.39 43.91
C ALA A 180 -27.83 12.56 44.14
N GLY A 181 -27.78 11.28 43.77
CA GLY A 181 -28.89 10.33 43.92
C GLY A 181 -30.16 10.78 43.20
N GLU A 182 -31.30 10.73 43.89
CA GLU A 182 -32.59 11.04 43.29
C GLU A 182 -32.70 12.51 42.81
N ALA A 183 -31.98 13.44 43.44
CA ALA A 183 -32.00 14.85 43.04
C ALA A 183 -31.36 15.07 41.66
N SER A 184 -30.18 14.50 41.42
CA SER A 184 -29.53 14.55 40.10
C SER A 184 -30.30 13.75 39.06
N GLN A 185 -30.86 12.58 39.43
CA GLN A 185 -31.65 11.74 38.52
C GLN A 185 -32.88 12.49 38.00
N ARG A 186 -33.71 13.02 38.92
CA ARG A 186 -34.91 13.79 38.57
C ARG A 186 -34.59 15.02 37.73
N TYR A 187 -33.52 15.76 38.05
CA TYR A 187 -33.15 16.94 37.27
C TYR A 187 -32.62 16.57 35.88
N PHE A 188 -31.77 15.54 35.78
CA PHE A 188 -31.22 15.05 34.51
C PHE A 188 -32.32 14.53 33.58
N GLU A 189 -33.22 13.69 34.08
CA GLU A 189 -34.37 13.16 33.32
C GLU A 189 -35.34 14.27 32.90
N THR A 190 -35.46 15.33 33.70
CA THR A 190 -36.25 16.52 33.35
C THR A 190 -35.58 17.34 32.23
N LEU A 191 -34.24 17.50 32.25
CA LEU A 191 -33.51 18.14 31.15
C LEU A 191 -33.52 17.28 29.88
N GLU A 192 -33.42 15.95 30.00
CA GLU A 192 -33.53 15.01 28.88
C GLU A 192 -34.94 15.05 28.26
N LYS A 193 -35.99 15.18 29.09
CA LYS A 193 -37.35 15.42 28.62
C LYS A 193 -37.47 16.75 27.86
N ILE A 194 -36.86 17.83 28.37
CA ILE A 194 -36.83 19.12 27.67
C ILE A 194 -36.11 19.00 26.32
N HIS A 195 -35.01 18.24 26.26
CA HIS A 195 -34.33 17.94 25.00
C HIS A 195 -35.28 17.25 24.03
N ARG A 196 -35.86 16.10 24.40
CA ARG A 196 -36.79 15.35 23.55
C ARG A 196 -37.93 16.21 23.01
N VAL A 197 -38.57 17.00 23.87
CA VAL A 197 -39.69 17.87 23.47
C VAL A 197 -39.24 19.01 22.55
N ARG A 198 -38.03 19.57 22.71
CA ARG A 198 -37.47 20.61 21.82
C ARG A 198 -37.11 20.11 20.43
N HIS A 199 -36.71 18.83 20.29
CA HIS A 199 -36.28 18.23 19.02
C HIS A 199 -37.32 17.24 18.43
N GLU A 200 -38.54 17.21 18.98
CA GLU A 200 -39.64 16.30 18.61
C GLU A 200 -39.31 14.78 18.75
N GLU A 201 -38.30 14.44 19.55
CA GLU A 201 -37.75 13.09 19.73
C GLU A 201 -38.58 12.24 20.69
N LYS A 202 -39.77 11.82 20.25
CA LYS A 202 -40.64 10.97 21.07
C LYS A 202 -39.97 9.63 21.45
N PRO A 203 -40.11 9.15 22.70
CA PRO A 203 -39.54 7.87 23.16
C PRO A 203 -40.21 6.69 22.44
N SER A 204 -39.64 6.32 21.30
CA SER A 204 -40.23 5.43 20.30
C SER A 204 -39.31 4.27 19.92
N VAL A 205 -39.88 3.23 19.32
CA VAL A 205 -39.12 2.10 18.76
C VAL A 205 -38.15 2.58 17.68
N GLY A 206 -38.55 3.53 16.85
CA GLY A 206 -37.69 4.16 15.85
C GLY A 206 -36.51 4.92 16.46
N PHE A 207 -36.75 5.69 17.54
CA PHE A 207 -35.67 6.41 18.22
C PHE A 207 -34.69 5.45 18.92
N ALA A 208 -35.19 4.39 19.58
CA ALA A 208 -34.34 3.37 20.18
C ALA A 208 -33.51 2.59 19.13
N LEU A 209 -34.09 2.31 17.95
CA LEU A 209 -33.36 1.68 16.85
C LEU A 209 -32.31 2.63 16.26
N LYS A 210 -32.58 3.95 16.23
CA LYS A 210 -31.60 4.96 15.81
C LYS A 210 -30.44 5.07 16.81
N ALA A 211 -30.71 5.00 18.11
CA ALA A 211 -29.65 4.96 19.13
C ALA A 211 -28.76 3.71 18.99
N LEU A 212 -29.35 2.53 18.75
CA LEU A 212 -28.60 1.31 18.42
C LEU A 212 -27.79 1.46 17.13
N THR A 213 -28.36 2.10 16.11
CA THR A 213 -27.70 2.36 14.82
C THR A 213 -26.42 3.19 14.99
N ILE A 214 -26.48 4.24 15.81
CA ILE A 214 -25.32 5.12 16.09
C ILE A 214 -24.23 4.35 16.85
N ALA A 215 -24.59 3.56 17.87
CA ALA A 215 -23.64 2.75 18.62
C ALA A 215 -22.93 1.69 17.76
N LEU A 216 -23.64 1.08 16.80
CA LEU A 216 -23.08 0.13 15.85
C LEU A 216 -22.19 0.77 14.78
N LEU A 217 -22.38 2.06 14.47
CA LEU A 217 -21.45 2.81 13.61
C LEU A 217 -20.17 3.15 14.38
N LYS A 218 -20.30 3.62 15.64
CA LYS A 218 -19.19 3.91 16.55
C LYS A 218 -18.27 2.71 16.75
N SER A 219 -18.83 1.51 16.97
CA SER A 219 -18.04 0.29 17.13
C SER A 219 -17.39 -0.25 15.85
N SER A 220 -17.63 0.36 14.68
CA SER A 220 -17.08 -0.11 13.42
C SER A 220 -15.69 0.45 13.09
N LYS A 221 -15.04 -0.09 12.04
CA LYS A 221 -13.76 0.39 11.48
C LYS A 221 -13.74 1.90 11.14
N LYS A 222 -14.91 2.53 10.99
CA LYS A 222 -15.01 3.97 10.68
C LYS A 222 -14.75 4.89 11.86
N GLU A 223 -14.83 4.39 13.10
CA GLU A 223 -14.71 5.20 14.31
C GLU A 223 -13.77 4.54 15.34
N ALA A 224 -14.18 3.48 16.04
CA ALA A 224 -13.38 2.87 17.13
C ALA A 224 -12.94 1.40 16.90
N GLY A 225 -13.55 0.67 15.96
CA GLY A 225 -13.21 -0.74 15.68
C GLY A 225 -12.06 -0.93 14.70
N THR A 226 -11.64 -2.19 14.50
CA THR A 226 -10.70 -2.61 13.44
C THR A 226 -11.45 -3.25 12.26
N GLU A 227 -10.73 -3.79 11.26
CA GLU A 227 -11.36 -4.52 10.15
C GLU A 227 -11.95 -5.88 10.56
N PHE A 228 -11.44 -6.46 11.65
CA PHE A 228 -11.82 -7.81 12.11
C PHE A 228 -12.60 -7.82 13.43
N VAL A 229 -12.44 -6.78 14.27
CA VAL A 229 -13.03 -6.69 15.60
C VAL A 229 -13.73 -5.35 15.77
N ALA A 230 -15.05 -5.38 16.03
CA ALA A 230 -15.79 -4.19 16.43
C ALA A 230 -15.47 -3.80 17.88
N ASP A 231 -15.45 -2.52 18.22
CA ASP A 231 -15.33 -2.08 19.61
C ASP A 231 -16.59 -2.48 20.40
N ILE A 232 -16.43 -3.50 21.23
CA ILE A 232 -17.52 -4.09 22.01
C ILE A 232 -18.04 -3.07 23.04
N LEU A 233 -17.18 -2.21 23.60
CA LEU A 233 -17.54 -1.29 24.68
C LEU A 233 -18.57 -0.25 24.21
N GLU A 234 -18.40 0.29 23.00
CA GLU A 234 -19.32 1.26 22.40
C GLU A 234 -20.71 0.67 22.03
N CYS A 235 -20.83 -0.65 21.85
CA CYS A 235 -22.08 -1.27 21.36
C CYS A 235 -22.78 -2.28 22.29
N GLN A 236 -22.10 -2.79 23.34
CA GLN A 236 -22.62 -3.84 24.22
C GLN A 236 -23.92 -3.45 24.96
N GLU A 237 -23.92 -2.41 25.78
CA GLU A 237 -25.15 -1.98 26.48
C GLU A 237 -26.23 -1.44 25.51
N PRO A 238 -25.92 -0.72 24.42
CA PRO A 238 -26.92 -0.38 23.39
C PRO A 238 -27.64 -1.60 22.79
N ILE A 239 -26.92 -2.70 22.50
CA ILE A 239 -27.54 -3.96 22.04
C ILE A 239 -28.44 -4.54 23.13
N LEU A 240 -27.96 -4.59 24.38
CA LEU A 240 -28.73 -5.13 25.51
C LEU A 240 -30.00 -4.32 25.81
N LYS A 241 -29.88 -2.99 25.80
CA LYS A 241 -30.99 -2.04 25.97
C LYS A 241 -32.04 -2.21 24.87
N PHE A 242 -31.63 -2.39 23.62
CA PHE A 242 -32.58 -2.64 22.52
C PHE A 242 -33.19 -4.05 22.58
N TYR A 243 -32.43 -5.08 22.98
CA TYR A 243 -32.96 -6.43 23.23
C TYR A 243 -34.06 -6.42 24.31
N ARG A 244 -33.81 -5.74 25.43
CA ARG A 244 -34.78 -5.53 26.53
C ARG A 244 -36.04 -4.79 26.05
N ILE A 245 -35.91 -3.82 25.13
CA ILE A 245 -37.04 -3.14 24.48
C ILE A 245 -37.80 -4.10 23.56
N TRP A 246 -37.11 -4.78 22.64
CA TRP A 246 -37.69 -5.68 21.64
C TRP A 246 -38.54 -6.77 22.31
N ASN A 247 -38.01 -7.44 23.32
CA ASN A 247 -38.73 -8.50 24.03
C ASN A 247 -39.99 -8.00 24.75
N ARG A 248 -39.98 -6.76 25.27
CA ARG A 248 -41.13 -6.12 25.93
C ARG A 248 -42.20 -5.58 24.97
N LEU A 249 -41.92 -5.48 23.67
CA LEU A 249 -42.96 -5.10 22.69
C LEU A 249 -44.07 -6.16 22.63
N SER A 250 -45.33 -5.72 22.55
CA SER A 250 -46.45 -6.63 22.35
C SER A 250 -46.36 -7.35 21.00
N ASP A 251 -46.90 -8.58 20.93
CA ASP A 251 -46.84 -9.39 19.70
C ASP A 251 -47.57 -8.72 18.52
N LYS A 252 -48.56 -7.87 18.80
CA LYS A 252 -49.22 -7.03 17.78
C LYS A 252 -48.26 -6.02 17.14
N ILE A 253 -47.29 -5.49 17.89
CA ILE A 253 -46.26 -4.59 17.38
C ILE A 253 -45.15 -5.40 16.70
N LYS A 254 -44.62 -6.46 17.36
CA LYS A 254 -43.59 -7.34 16.77
C LYS A 254 -44.01 -7.86 15.40
N ASN A 255 -45.21 -8.45 15.28
CA ASN A 255 -45.74 -8.95 14.01
C ASN A 255 -46.10 -7.85 12.98
N ARG A 256 -46.07 -6.56 13.35
CA ARG A 256 -46.19 -5.45 12.40
C ARG A 256 -44.82 -5.09 11.80
N ILE A 257 -43.76 -5.06 12.62
CA ILE A 257 -42.48 -4.45 12.26
C ILE A 257 -41.36 -5.45 11.93
N LYS A 258 -41.45 -6.70 12.39
CA LYS A 258 -40.41 -7.74 12.22
C LYS A 258 -40.04 -8.01 10.76
N ASP A 259 -41.00 -7.82 9.86
CA ASP A 259 -40.92 -8.10 8.42
C ASP A 259 -40.49 -6.87 7.59
N TYR A 260 -40.24 -5.72 8.22
CA TYR A 260 -39.75 -4.51 7.55
C TYR A 260 -38.36 -4.73 6.96
N ARG A 261 -38.07 -4.04 5.85
CA ARG A 261 -36.84 -4.16 5.05
C ARG A 261 -36.32 -2.78 4.64
N ALA A 262 -35.01 -2.67 4.47
CA ALA A 262 -34.38 -1.60 3.70
C ALA A 262 -34.55 -1.87 2.19
N ASP A 263 -34.42 -0.84 1.35
CA ASP A 263 -34.55 -1.02 -0.11
C ASP A 263 -33.49 -1.99 -0.64
N GLY A 264 -33.95 -2.99 -1.40
CA GLY A 264 -33.11 -4.06 -1.94
C GLY A 264 -32.67 -5.13 -0.93
N ALA A 265 -33.01 -5.02 0.36
CA ALA A 265 -32.55 -5.96 1.39
C ALA A 265 -33.26 -7.33 1.32
N THR A 266 -32.46 -8.40 1.33
CA THR A 266 -32.93 -9.80 1.37
C THR A 266 -33.45 -10.23 2.75
N PHE A 267 -32.97 -9.60 3.81
CA PHE A 267 -33.31 -9.91 5.20
C PHE A 267 -34.21 -8.84 5.83
N THR A 268 -34.90 -9.18 6.91
CA THR A 268 -35.82 -8.28 7.61
C THR A 268 -35.18 -7.67 8.86
N LEU A 269 -35.82 -6.64 9.42
CA LEU A 269 -35.44 -6.02 10.71
C LEU A 269 -35.19 -7.08 11.80
N GLU A 270 -36.07 -8.07 11.92
CA GLU A 270 -35.91 -9.17 12.89
C GLU A 270 -34.69 -10.05 12.61
N SER A 271 -34.37 -10.36 11.35
CA SER A 271 -33.15 -11.10 11.00
C SER A 271 -31.87 -10.33 11.35
N TYR A 272 -31.82 -9.02 11.08
CA TYR A 272 -30.68 -8.17 11.44
C TYR A 272 -30.52 -8.05 12.97
N LEU A 273 -31.62 -7.82 13.70
CA LEU A 273 -31.61 -7.79 15.16
C LEU A 273 -31.19 -9.15 15.76
N LEU A 274 -31.72 -10.25 15.25
CA LEU A 274 -31.42 -11.59 15.75
C LEU A 274 -29.95 -11.99 15.48
N CYS A 275 -29.38 -11.55 14.35
CA CYS A 275 -27.95 -11.69 14.09
C CYS A 275 -27.12 -10.99 15.17
N LEU A 276 -27.43 -9.74 15.52
CA LEU A 276 -26.75 -9.02 16.61
C LEU A 276 -26.90 -9.75 17.94
N PHE A 277 -28.13 -10.12 18.32
CA PHE A 277 -28.39 -10.77 19.61
C PHE A 277 -27.68 -12.13 19.73
N VAL A 278 -27.62 -12.93 18.66
CA VAL A 278 -26.88 -14.20 18.64
C VAL A 278 -25.39 -14.01 18.91
N HIS A 279 -24.74 -13.05 18.26
CA HIS A 279 -23.30 -12.81 18.44
C HIS A 279 -22.97 -12.05 19.74
N ALA A 280 -23.92 -11.28 20.27
CA ALA A 280 -23.78 -10.63 21.57
C ALA A 280 -23.95 -11.59 22.77
N LYS A 281 -24.73 -12.68 22.60
CA LYS A 281 -25.04 -13.66 23.67
C LYS A 281 -23.80 -14.30 24.31
N GLU A 282 -22.71 -14.45 23.57
CA GLU A 282 -21.45 -15.02 24.11
C GLU A 282 -20.82 -14.12 25.19
N ARG A 283 -21.17 -12.82 25.22
CA ARG A 283 -20.67 -11.82 26.18
C ARG A 283 -21.76 -11.25 27.10
N LEU A 284 -23.03 -11.39 26.73
CA LEU A 284 -24.19 -10.90 27.47
C LEU A 284 -25.12 -12.04 27.88
N ALA A 285 -24.97 -12.48 29.12
CA ALA A 285 -25.71 -13.61 29.68
C ALA A 285 -27.23 -13.38 29.77
N GLU A 286 -27.70 -12.13 29.82
CA GLU A 286 -29.13 -11.81 29.83
C GLU A 286 -29.80 -11.87 28.45
N ILE A 287 -29.05 -12.14 27.37
CA ILE A 287 -29.60 -12.34 26.02
C ILE A 287 -30.00 -13.81 25.85
N GLU A 288 -31.23 -14.12 26.23
CA GLU A 288 -31.86 -15.40 25.93
C GLU A 288 -32.12 -15.53 24.42
N ILE A 289 -31.64 -16.64 23.83
CA ILE A 289 -31.89 -17.02 22.43
C ILE A 289 -32.21 -18.51 22.41
N SER A 290 -33.31 -18.88 21.76
CA SER A 290 -33.75 -20.26 21.57
C SER A 290 -32.90 -21.01 20.55
N GLU A 291 -32.91 -22.34 20.64
CA GLU A 291 -32.22 -23.21 19.68
C GLU A 291 -32.76 -23.01 18.23
N THR A 292 -34.05 -22.68 18.10
CA THR A 292 -34.71 -22.35 16.82
C THR A 292 -34.21 -21.05 16.21
N GLU A 293 -33.99 -20.02 17.00
CA GLU A 293 -33.46 -18.73 16.56
C GLU A 293 -31.99 -18.82 16.18
N PHE A 294 -31.19 -19.54 16.97
CA PHE A 294 -29.78 -19.79 16.65
C PHE A 294 -29.62 -20.54 15.32
N LYS A 295 -30.43 -21.58 15.09
CA LYS A 295 -30.49 -22.31 13.81
C LYS A 295 -30.93 -21.41 12.64
N ARG A 296 -31.83 -20.44 12.87
CA ARG A 296 -32.23 -19.45 11.86
C ARG A 296 -31.06 -18.58 11.43
N VAL A 297 -30.33 -17.97 12.36
CA VAL A 297 -29.16 -17.11 12.03
C VAL A 297 -28.08 -17.88 11.27
N LEU A 298 -27.76 -19.10 11.69
CA LEU A 298 -26.84 -19.99 10.96
C LEU A 298 -27.30 -20.33 9.53
N SER A 299 -28.62 -20.43 9.31
CA SER A 299 -29.18 -20.69 7.97
C SER A 299 -29.24 -19.44 7.08
N GLU A 300 -29.40 -18.26 7.68
CA GLU A 300 -29.48 -16.97 6.97
C GLU A 300 -28.10 -16.44 6.56
N LYS A 301 -27.03 -16.84 7.26
CA LYS A 301 -25.62 -16.46 6.95
C LYS A 301 -25.38 -14.95 6.89
N LEU A 302 -26.09 -14.20 7.71
CA LEU A 302 -25.98 -12.75 7.82
C LEU A 302 -24.66 -12.42 8.55
N VAL A 303 -23.81 -11.60 7.92
CA VAL A 303 -22.50 -11.22 8.48
C VAL A 303 -22.68 -10.24 9.65
N PRO A 304 -22.09 -10.49 10.85
CA PRO A 304 -22.28 -9.66 12.04
C PRO A 304 -21.45 -8.35 12.02
N CYS A 305 -21.30 -7.72 10.85
CA CYS A 305 -20.56 -6.47 10.70
C CYS A 305 -21.40 -5.28 11.20
N THR A 306 -20.93 -4.60 12.24
CA THR A 306 -21.66 -3.49 12.88
C THR A 306 -21.88 -2.30 11.92
N GLU A 307 -20.93 -2.02 11.02
CA GLU A 307 -21.10 -1.03 9.94
C GLU A 307 -22.24 -1.40 8.97
N GLN A 308 -22.27 -2.67 8.52
CA GLN A 308 -23.29 -3.12 7.57
C GLN A 308 -24.67 -3.10 8.22
N ILE A 309 -24.78 -3.56 9.47
CA ILE A 309 -26.06 -3.64 10.19
C ILE A 309 -26.57 -2.23 10.56
N SER A 310 -25.69 -1.29 10.95
CA SER A 310 -26.08 0.12 11.16
C SER A 310 -26.58 0.76 9.86
N GLY A 311 -25.90 0.60 8.73
CA GLY A 311 -26.37 1.10 7.43
C GLY A 311 -27.74 0.53 7.00
N GLN A 312 -28.02 -0.74 7.34
CA GLN A 312 -29.34 -1.35 7.13
C GLN A 312 -30.41 -0.77 8.06
N PHE A 313 -30.10 -0.53 9.35
CA PHE A 313 -31.04 0.09 10.29
C PHE A 313 -31.34 1.56 9.96
N ASP A 314 -30.35 2.36 9.55
CA ASP A 314 -30.56 3.74 9.09
C ASP A 314 -31.48 3.79 7.85
N THR A 315 -31.28 2.86 6.91
CA THR A 315 -32.15 2.74 5.72
C THR A 315 -33.56 2.25 6.09
N LEU A 316 -33.68 1.29 7.01
CA LEU A 316 -34.95 0.84 7.58
C LEU A 316 -35.73 1.98 8.23
N LEU A 317 -35.06 2.85 8.98
CA LEU A 317 -35.67 4.01 9.66
C LEU A 317 -36.15 5.07 8.67
N LYS A 318 -35.38 5.35 7.61
CA LYS A 318 -35.77 6.26 6.53
C LYS A 318 -37.01 5.76 5.77
N ASN A 319 -37.11 4.45 5.56
CA ASN A 319 -38.17 3.85 4.77
C ASN A 319 -39.44 3.55 5.59
N ASN A 320 -39.33 3.40 6.91
CA ASN A 320 -40.44 3.05 7.81
C ASN A 320 -40.57 4.11 8.94
N PRO A 321 -40.93 5.37 8.62
CA PRO A 321 -41.03 6.45 9.59
C PRO A 321 -42.18 6.27 10.60
N ASP A 322 -43.07 5.29 10.39
CA ASP A 322 -44.08 4.91 11.36
C ASP A 322 -43.47 4.28 12.63
N LEU A 323 -42.23 3.78 12.57
CA LEU A 323 -41.45 3.32 13.74
C LEU A 323 -41.28 4.42 14.80
N LEU A 324 -41.18 5.69 14.37
CA LEU A 324 -41.10 6.86 15.26
C LEU A 324 -42.43 7.16 15.97
N ASN A 325 -43.53 6.58 15.47
CA ASN A 325 -44.88 6.70 16.02
C ASN A 325 -45.30 5.47 16.85
N ILE A 326 -44.37 4.58 17.18
CA ILE A 326 -44.60 3.45 18.09
C ILE A 326 -43.99 3.77 19.45
N PRO A 327 -44.77 3.92 20.54
CA PRO A 327 -44.22 4.13 21.88
C PRO A 327 -43.35 2.97 22.35
N LEU A 328 -42.36 3.27 23.19
CA LEU A 328 -41.62 2.25 23.93
C LEU A 328 -42.50 1.60 25.02
N PRO A 329 -42.29 0.30 25.34
CA PRO A 329 -43.07 -0.40 26.37
C PRO A 329 -43.03 0.29 27.73
N GLY A 330 -44.21 0.64 28.26
CA GLY A 330 -44.36 1.36 29.53
C GLY A 330 -44.33 2.90 29.41
N MET A 331 -44.09 3.45 28.22
CA MET A 331 -44.10 4.90 27.95
C MET A 331 -45.37 5.38 27.23
N GLU A 332 -46.36 4.50 27.01
CA GLU A 332 -47.52 4.75 26.16
C GLU A 332 -48.37 5.94 26.63
N ALA A 333 -48.52 6.13 27.94
CA ALA A 333 -49.26 7.25 28.52
C ALA A 333 -48.54 8.61 28.34
N VAL A 334 -47.21 8.59 28.30
CA VAL A 334 -46.36 9.79 28.19
C VAL A 334 -46.22 10.23 26.73
N PHE A 335 -46.22 9.28 25.79
CA PHE A 335 -45.99 9.45 24.35
C PHE A 335 -46.89 10.48 23.63
N GLU A 336 -48.11 10.68 24.13
CA GLU A 336 -49.07 11.65 23.59
C GLU A 336 -49.12 12.97 24.39
N THR A 337 -48.50 13.04 25.58
CA THR A 337 -48.70 14.15 26.53
C THR A 337 -47.42 14.65 27.24
N GLU A 338 -46.25 14.60 26.60
CA GLU A 338 -45.04 15.28 27.10
C GLU A 338 -45.19 16.83 27.04
N SER A 339 -45.83 17.41 28.06
CA SER A 339 -45.69 18.85 28.35
C SER A 339 -44.29 19.16 28.86
N LEU A 340 -43.78 20.36 28.55
CA LEU A 340 -42.61 20.91 29.24
C LEU A 340 -42.93 21.10 30.74
N PRO A 341 -41.96 20.89 31.65
CA PRO A 341 -42.09 21.32 33.04
C PRO A 341 -42.20 22.85 33.12
N ASP A 342 -42.82 23.35 34.18
CA ASP A 342 -42.83 24.79 34.45
C ASP A 342 -41.48 25.27 35.03
N GLU A 343 -41.26 26.59 34.98
CA GLU A 343 -40.02 27.21 35.41
C GLU A 343 -39.80 27.12 36.93
N GLU A 344 -40.88 27.03 37.71
CA GLU A 344 -40.84 26.88 39.17
C GLU A 344 -40.31 25.50 39.55
N ALA A 345 -40.85 24.43 38.96
CA ALA A 345 -40.35 23.07 39.14
C ALA A 345 -38.90 22.92 38.68
N LEU A 346 -38.50 23.57 37.58
CA LEU A 346 -37.11 23.62 37.15
C LEU A 346 -36.20 24.40 38.10
N ARG A 347 -36.70 25.41 38.81
CA ARG A 347 -35.92 26.09 39.86
C ARG A 347 -35.79 25.21 41.09
N THR A 348 -36.88 24.58 41.56
CA THR A 348 -36.86 23.64 42.68
C THR A 348 -35.90 22.47 42.45
N LEU A 349 -35.90 21.86 41.26
CA LEU A 349 -34.96 20.77 40.93
C LEU A 349 -33.49 21.23 40.94
N ALA A 350 -33.21 22.46 40.51
CA ALA A 350 -31.87 23.04 40.57
C ALA A 350 -31.45 23.38 42.01
N GLU A 351 -32.34 23.93 42.82
CA GLU A 351 -32.12 24.23 44.26
C GLU A 351 -31.91 22.95 45.08
N ASP A 352 -32.71 21.90 44.83
CA ASP A 352 -32.53 20.57 45.44
C ASP A 352 -31.18 19.96 45.04
N PHE A 353 -30.83 19.96 43.74
CA PHE A 353 -29.55 19.46 43.27
C PHE A 353 -28.35 20.22 43.89
N GLN A 354 -28.40 21.55 43.94
CA GLN A 354 -27.36 22.38 44.56
C GLN A 354 -27.18 22.11 46.06
N ARG A 355 -28.24 21.69 46.76
CA ARG A 355 -28.18 21.25 48.15
C ARG A 355 -27.52 19.87 48.27
N GLU A 356 -28.07 18.87 47.59
CA GLU A 356 -27.62 17.48 47.75
C GLU A 356 -26.18 17.25 47.22
N VAL A 357 -25.76 17.92 46.14
CA VAL A 357 -24.42 17.75 45.56
C VAL A 357 -23.29 18.15 46.51
N ARG A 358 -23.54 19.06 47.45
CA ARG A 358 -22.57 19.51 48.47
C ARG A 358 -22.32 18.45 49.54
N THR A 359 -23.33 17.61 49.83
CA THR A 359 -23.31 16.56 50.87
C THR A 359 -23.45 15.15 50.28
N ARG A 360 -23.14 14.98 48.99
CA ARG A 360 -23.37 13.73 48.26
C ARG A 360 -22.59 12.54 48.81
N SER A 361 -23.21 11.37 48.72
CA SER A 361 -22.59 10.08 49.02
C SER A 361 -21.40 9.77 48.10
N PRO A 362 -20.48 8.89 48.52
CA PRO A 362 -19.43 8.40 47.64
C PRO A 362 -19.97 7.65 46.41
N ILE A 363 -19.28 7.78 45.28
CA ILE A 363 -19.47 6.98 44.07
C ILE A 363 -18.48 5.81 44.08
N LEU A 364 -18.91 4.64 43.61
CA LEU A 364 -18.01 3.49 43.42
C LEU A 364 -17.22 3.65 42.12
N GLY A 365 -15.91 3.44 42.20
CA GLY A 365 -15.03 3.38 41.04
C GLY A 365 -15.02 2.01 40.36
N VAL A 366 -14.34 1.94 39.22
CA VAL A 366 -14.21 0.71 38.40
C VAL A 366 -12.81 0.09 38.45
N HIS A 367 -11.87 0.72 39.15
CA HIS A 367 -10.45 0.32 39.20
C HIS A 367 -9.93 0.13 40.63
N ASP A 368 -10.79 -0.23 41.58
CA ASP A 368 -10.43 -0.33 43.01
C ASP A 368 -9.31 -1.34 43.30
N ALA A 369 -9.21 -2.44 42.55
CA ALA A 369 -8.13 -3.42 42.67
C ALA A 369 -6.73 -2.81 42.44
N ARG A 370 -6.63 -1.80 41.56
CA ARG A 370 -5.40 -1.06 41.25
C ARG A 370 -4.76 -0.43 42.48
N VAL A 371 -5.56 -0.10 43.51
CA VAL A 371 -5.06 0.46 44.77
C VAL A 371 -4.14 -0.53 45.47
N ASP A 372 -4.58 -1.79 45.63
CA ASP A 372 -3.83 -2.83 46.34
C ASP A 372 -2.64 -3.35 45.51
N GLU A 373 -2.81 -3.43 44.19
CA GLU A 373 -1.75 -3.80 43.22
C GLU A 373 -0.56 -2.83 43.28
N TYR A 374 -0.81 -1.52 43.34
CA TYR A 374 0.22 -0.49 43.25
C TYR A 374 0.96 -0.23 44.57
N ILE A 375 0.49 -0.75 45.73
CA ILE A 375 1.09 -0.49 47.06
C ILE A 375 2.62 -0.70 47.07
N PRO A 376 3.19 -1.82 46.56
CA PRO A 376 4.63 -2.07 46.67
C PRO A 376 5.48 -1.07 45.86
N MET A 377 5.01 -0.65 44.68
CA MET A 377 5.69 0.36 43.86
C MET A 377 5.61 1.76 44.51
N VAL A 378 4.44 2.09 45.05
CA VAL A 378 4.22 3.36 45.74
C VAL A 378 5.02 3.45 47.04
N GLU A 379 5.19 2.35 47.79
CA GLU A 379 6.02 2.35 49.00
C GLU A 379 7.47 2.74 48.68
N ILE A 380 8.02 2.24 47.58
CA ILE A 380 9.37 2.60 47.11
C ILE A 380 9.43 4.07 46.74
N LEU A 381 8.50 4.56 45.91
CA LEU A 381 8.48 5.98 45.51
C LEU A 381 8.27 6.92 46.70
N ALA A 382 7.47 6.53 47.68
CA ALA A 382 7.23 7.30 48.88
C ALA A 382 8.51 7.46 49.72
N ARG A 383 9.43 6.48 49.71
CA ARG A 383 10.79 6.62 50.30
C ARG A 383 11.60 7.70 49.57
N THR A 384 11.52 7.77 48.23
CA THR A 384 12.19 8.82 47.42
C THR A 384 11.66 10.25 47.68
N LEU A 385 10.56 10.41 48.41
CA LEU A 385 10.08 11.71 48.89
C LEU A 385 10.92 12.25 50.07
N HIS A 386 11.70 11.41 50.75
CA HIS A 386 12.47 11.77 51.95
C HIS A 386 13.96 11.92 51.68
N GLU A 387 14.55 11.11 50.81
CA GLU A 387 15.96 11.25 50.41
C GLU A 387 16.09 11.99 49.05
N ASN A 388 17.27 11.95 48.44
CA ASN A 388 17.40 12.11 46.99
C ASN A 388 17.30 10.70 46.39
N THR A 389 16.50 10.50 45.34
CA THR A 389 16.37 9.22 44.63
C THR A 389 17.75 8.62 44.33
N ARG A 390 17.95 7.36 44.71
CA ARG A 390 19.19 6.62 44.40
C ARG A 390 18.91 5.53 43.37
N SER A 391 19.96 5.08 42.67
CA SER A 391 19.92 3.83 41.90
C SER A 391 19.48 2.63 42.77
N ASP A 392 19.82 2.65 44.07
CA ASP A 392 19.33 1.70 45.08
C ASP A 392 17.79 1.61 45.13
N ASP A 393 17.08 2.75 45.01
CA ASP A 393 15.61 2.81 45.06
C ASP A 393 14.98 2.25 43.77
N LEU A 394 15.58 2.57 42.61
CA LEU A 394 15.10 2.05 41.31
C LEU A 394 15.41 0.55 41.16
N THR A 395 16.51 0.07 41.73
CA THR A 395 16.82 -1.37 41.81
C THR A 395 15.71 -2.15 42.53
N ALA A 396 15.02 -1.52 43.49
CA ALA A 396 13.89 -2.14 44.20
C ALA A 396 12.61 -2.26 43.36
N PHE A 397 12.49 -1.55 42.23
CA PHE A 397 11.36 -1.73 41.28
C PHE A 397 11.48 -3.02 40.47
N VAL A 398 12.68 -3.43 40.10
CA VAL A 398 12.94 -4.54 39.16
C VAL A 398 12.28 -5.87 39.59
N PRO A 399 12.25 -6.27 40.87
CA PRO A 399 11.52 -7.47 41.31
C PRO A 399 9.98 -7.35 41.28
N LEU A 400 9.45 -6.12 41.22
CA LEU A 400 8.01 -5.86 41.15
C LEU A 400 7.50 -5.96 39.71
N VAL A 401 8.32 -5.53 38.73
CA VAL A 401 7.98 -5.53 37.30
C VAL A 401 8.29 -6.91 36.68
N LYS A 402 7.24 -7.70 36.44
CA LYS A 402 7.32 -9.10 36.00
C LYS A 402 6.80 -9.32 34.57
N ASN A 403 6.06 -8.36 34.03
CA ASN A 403 5.38 -8.40 32.73
C ASN A 403 5.20 -6.96 32.17
N HIS A 404 4.61 -6.82 30.98
CA HIS A 404 4.38 -5.53 30.32
C HIS A 404 3.33 -4.63 30.97
N GLU A 405 2.31 -5.20 31.64
CA GLU A 405 1.33 -4.44 32.40
C GLU A 405 2.02 -3.77 33.60
N ASP A 406 2.79 -4.54 34.39
CA ASP A 406 3.60 -4.02 35.50
C ASP A 406 4.57 -2.91 35.04
N LEU A 407 5.10 -3.00 33.81
CA LEU A 407 5.94 -1.95 33.22
C LEU A 407 5.15 -0.67 32.94
N VAL A 408 3.94 -0.78 32.38
CA VAL A 408 3.02 0.36 32.23
C VAL A 408 2.69 0.99 33.59
N GLN A 409 2.50 0.20 34.66
CA GLN A 409 2.29 0.72 36.02
C GLN A 409 3.50 1.52 36.51
N ALA A 410 4.71 0.96 36.34
CA ALA A 410 5.96 1.61 36.76
C ALA A 410 6.20 2.93 35.99
N LEU A 411 6.00 2.95 34.67
CA LEU A 411 6.18 4.14 33.83
C LEU A 411 5.16 5.25 34.16
N HIS A 412 3.91 4.91 34.49
CA HIS A 412 2.91 5.89 34.95
C HIS A 412 3.21 6.52 36.32
N LEU A 413 3.96 5.81 37.18
CA LEU A 413 4.34 6.27 38.51
C LEU A 413 5.71 6.99 38.55
N LEU A 414 6.61 6.64 37.64
CA LEU A 414 7.94 7.24 37.50
C LEU A 414 7.87 8.50 36.62
N PRO A 415 8.32 9.68 37.10
CA PRO A 415 8.57 10.82 36.24
C PRO A 415 9.46 10.44 35.05
N SER A 416 9.16 10.93 33.85
CA SER A 416 9.84 10.51 32.63
C SER A 416 11.31 10.93 32.56
N GLU A 417 11.76 11.87 33.41
CA GLU A 417 13.19 12.17 33.59
C GLU A 417 13.97 11.06 34.32
N LEU A 418 13.29 10.04 34.87
CA LEU A 418 13.90 8.88 35.56
C LEU A 418 13.74 7.58 34.77
N TRP A 419 13.17 7.60 33.55
CA TRP A 419 13.01 6.39 32.74
C TRP A 419 14.36 5.85 32.24
N GLU A 420 15.32 6.73 31.92
CA GLU A 420 16.70 6.34 31.56
C GLU A 420 17.40 5.59 32.72
N ASP A 421 17.39 6.16 33.93
CA ASP A 421 17.91 5.51 35.14
C ASP A 421 17.19 4.19 35.43
N PHE A 422 15.88 4.11 35.19
CA PHE A 422 15.07 2.91 35.44
C PHE A 422 15.36 1.77 34.44
N PHE A 423 15.54 2.08 33.16
CA PHE A 423 16.00 1.07 32.20
C PHE A 423 17.45 0.62 32.48
N SER A 424 18.30 1.49 33.03
CA SER A 424 19.68 1.12 33.40
C SER A 424 19.79 0.06 34.50
N VAL A 425 18.76 -0.08 35.36
CA VAL A 425 18.70 -1.13 36.39
C VAL A 425 17.97 -2.40 35.92
N LEU A 426 17.37 -2.40 34.73
CA LEU A 426 16.73 -3.57 34.10
C LEU A 426 17.73 -4.52 33.40
N ASP A 427 19.03 -4.42 33.73
CA ASP A 427 20.22 -5.10 33.16
C ASP A 427 20.14 -6.64 33.04
N SER A 428 19.21 -7.33 33.74
CA SER A 428 19.08 -8.78 33.60
C SER A 428 18.27 -9.19 32.37
N GLU A 429 18.89 -9.96 31.46
CA GLU A 429 18.24 -10.57 30.28
C GLU A 429 16.91 -11.29 30.64
N ASP A 430 16.89 -12.00 31.77
CA ASP A 430 15.69 -12.67 32.30
C ASP A 430 14.55 -11.70 32.65
N ALA A 431 14.82 -10.46 33.03
CA ALA A 431 13.78 -9.44 33.24
C ALA A 431 13.31 -8.85 31.91
N ILE A 432 14.25 -8.46 31.04
CA ILE A 432 13.96 -7.93 29.72
C ILE A 432 13.04 -8.87 28.94
N LYS A 433 13.37 -10.17 28.90
CA LYS A 433 12.55 -11.21 28.27
C LYS A 433 11.16 -11.33 28.89
N ARG A 434 11.05 -11.47 30.21
CA ARG A 434 9.73 -11.57 30.90
C ARG A 434 8.84 -10.33 30.74
N ILE A 435 9.43 -9.16 30.54
CA ILE A 435 8.70 -7.89 30.45
C ILE A 435 8.29 -7.59 29.01
N PHE A 436 9.23 -7.65 28.06
CA PHE A 436 9.02 -7.22 26.69
C PHE A 436 8.58 -8.35 25.75
N ILE A 437 9.11 -9.56 25.93
CA ILE A 437 8.95 -10.66 24.97
C ILE A 437 7.81 -11.58 25.40
N ALA A 438 6.73 -11.57 24.62
CA ALA A 438 5.66 -12.55 24.70
C ALA A 438 6.05 -13.81 23.91
N THR A 439 5.60 -14.98 24.37
CA THR A 439 5.68 -16.23 23.60
C THR A 439 4.30 -16.53 23.01
N ASP A 440 4.20 -16.70 21.70
CA ASP A 440 2.93 -17.03 21.03
C ASP A 440 2.53 -18.52 21.19
N GLU A 441 1.35 -18.89 20.70
CA GLU A 441 0.86 -20.29 20.75
C GLU A 441 1.71 -21.29 19.92
N MET A 442 2.60 -20.80 19.05
CA MET A 442 3.52 -21.60 18.24
C MET A 442 4.93 -21.69 18.82
N GLY A 443 5.25 -20.90 19.85
CA GLY A 443 6.56 -20.84 20.49
C GLY A 443 7.50 -19.76 19.94
N ASN A 444 7.01 -18.80 19.17
CA ASN A 444 7.79 -17.64 18.73
C ASN A 444 7.91 -16.61 19.86
N GLU A 445 9.10 -16.03 20.02
CA GLU A 445 9.40 -14.92 20.94
C GLU A 445 9.27 -13.58 20.19
N ASP A 446 8.34 -12.71 20.60
CA ASP A 446 8.03 -11.43 19.94
C ASP A 446 7.70 -10.32 20.96
N ALA A 447 8.13 -9.09 20.68
CA ALA A 447 7.85 -7.89 21.49
C ALA A 447 6.78 -6.96 20.87
N THR A 448 6.34 -7.20 19.63
CA THR A 448 5.40 -6.37 18.87
C THR A 448 4.12 -6.08 19.65
N ALA A 449 3.49 -7.11 20.22
CA ALA A 449 2.28 -6.97 21.04
C ALA A 449 2.51 -6.11 22.29
N THR A 450 3.67 -6.25 22.93
CA THR A 450 4.06 -5.47 24.11
C THR A 450 4.24 -4.00 23.76
N PHE A 451 4.94 -3.66 22.67
CA PHE A 451 5.07 -2.26 22.24
C PHE A 451 3.71 -1.67 21.83
N CYS A 452 2.84 -2.45 21.18
CA CYS A 452 1.49 -2.02 20.84
C CYS A 452 0.65 -1.71 22.09
N TYR A 453 0.73 -2.54 23.14
CA TYR A 453 0.10 -2.27 24.43
C TYR A 453 0.69 -1.02 25.09
N LEU A 454 2.02 -0.94 25.24
CA LEU A 454 2.73 0.18 25.86
C LEU A 454 2.34 1.52 25.22
N LEU A 455 2.39 1.64 23.89
CA LEU A 455 2.07 2.90 23.21
C LEU A 455 0.57 3.24 23.22
N LYS A 456 -0.32 2.25 23.34
CA LYS A 456 -1.77 2.50 23.53
C LYS A 456 -2.12 2.96 24.95
N GLN A 457 -1.28 2.68 25.94
CA GLN A 457 -1.44 3.18 27.32
C GLN A 457 -0.69 4.51 27.57
N LEU A 458 0.50 4.69 26.98
CA LEU A 458 1.34 5.87 27.20
C LEU A 458 0.92 7.08 26.34
N PRO A 459 0.98 8.33 26.87
CA PRO A 459 0.70 9.53 26.10
C PRO A 459 1.64 9.71 24.88
N PRO A 460 1.13 10.07 23.68
CA PRO A 460 1.97 10.32 22.49
C PRO A 460 3.04 11.42 22.64
N SER A 461 2.92 12.29 23.65
CA SER A 461 3.94 13.27 24.03
C SER A 461 5.16 12.67 24.72
N GLU A 462 5.04 11.46 25.27
CA GLU A 462 6.06 10.80 26.10
C GLU A 462 6.75 9.64 25.36
N TRP A 463 6.15 9.15 24.27
CA TRP A 463 6.73 8.10 23.41
C TRP A 463 8.19 8.36 23.02
N LYS A 464 8.56 9.62 22.76
CA LYS A 464 9.95 9.97 22.45
C LYS A 464 10.89 9.74 23.64
N THR A 465 10.52 10.16 24.84
CA THR A 465 11.33 9.94 26.05
C THR A 465 11.47 8.44 26.36
N PHE A 466 10.42 7.66 26.11
CA PHE A 466 10.45 6.20 26.21
C PHE A 466 11.44 5.56 25.22
N PHE A 467 11.36 5.87 23.92
CA PHE A 467 12.27 5.32 22.91
C PHE A 467 13.70 5.85 23.00
N ASP A 468 13.89 7.12 23.39
CA ASP A 468 15.21 7.69 23.72
C ASP A 468 15.85 6.88 24.87
N ALA A 469 15.11 6.62 25.96
CA ALA A 469 15.60 5.90 27.14
C ALA A 469 15.86 4.40 26.91
N LEU A 470 15.15 3.76 25.99
CA LEU A 470 15.49 2.39 25.53
C LEU A 470 16.82 2.38 24.75
N TYR A 471 16.99 3.32 23.81
CA TYR A 471 18.20 3.43 23.01
C TYR A 471 19.44 3.71 23.86
N ASP A 472 19.37 4.66 24.80
CA ASP A 472 20.52 5.02 25.66
C ASP A 472 20.93 3.91 26.65
N ASN A 473 20.09 2.89 26.83
CA ASN A 473 20.37 1.69 27.63
C ASN A 473 20.71 0.43 26.81
N GLY A 474 20.88 0.52 25.49
CA GLY A 474 21.26 -0.63 24.66
C GLY A 474 20.11 -1.63 24.41
N LEU A 475 18.85 -1.19 24.55
CA LEU A 475 17.65 -2.01 24.39
C LEU A 475 17.01 -1.88 22.99
N GLU A 476 17.71 -1.28 22.02
CA GLU A 476 17.21 -1.09 20.65
C GLU A 476 16.89 -2.42 19.94
N SER A 477 17.57 -3.52 20.32
CA SER A 477 17.35 -4.85 19.75
C SER A 477 15.98 -5.48 20.09
N LEU A 478 15.21 -4.87 20.99
CA LEU A 478 13.83 -5.26 21.28
C LEU A 478 12.81 -4.69 20.28
N PHE A 479 13.21 -3.69 19.49
CA PHE A 479 12.30 -2.93 18.63
C PHE A 479 12.79 -2.98 17.18
N ASP A 480 12.17 -3.85 16.37
CA ASP A 480 12.59 -4.11 14.99
C ASP A 480 11.67 -3.46 13.92
N CYS A 481 12.00 -3.74 12.67
CA CYS A 481 11.25 -3.31 11.49
C CYS A 481 9.82 -3.86 11.43
N PHE A 482 9.57 -5.07 11.94
CA PHE A 482 8.25 -5.68 11.97
C PHE A 482 7.36 -5.03 13.06
N CYS A 483 7.91 -4.84 14.27
CA CYS A 483 7.31 -4.08 15.36
C CYS A 483 6.84 -2.70 14.88
N LEU A 484 7.73 -1.95 14.20
CA LEU A 484 7.41 -0.63 13.68
C LEU A 484 6.33 -0.68 12.59
N GLY A 485 6.35 -1.69 11.71
CA GLY A 485 5.33 -1.88 10.67
C GLY A 485 3.94 -2.13 11.24
N PHE A 486 3.84 -3.06 12.19
CA PHE A 486 2.60 -3.41 12.90
C PHE A 486 2.01 -2.23 13.67
N LEU A 487 2.85 -1.42 14.33
CA LEU A 487 2.40 -0.21 15.02
C LEU A 487 1.75 0.82 14.08
N PHE A 488 2.16 0.92 12.82
CA PHE A 488 1.47 1.80 11.87
C PHE A 488 0.11 1.26 11.40
N ASP A 489 -0.14 -0.05 11.48
CA ASP A 489 -1.45 -0.65 11.16
C ASP A 489 -2.43 -0.57 12.33
N GLU A 490 -1.92 -0.74 13.56
CA GLU A 490 -2.70 -0.75 14.81
C GLU A 490 -2.95 0.64 15.44
N LEU A 491 -2.18 1.67 15.07
CA LEU A 491 -2.35 3.04 15.58
C LEU A 491 -3.03 3.95 14.56
N PRO A 492 -4.01 4.80 14.97
CA PRO A 492 -4.69 5.73 14.06
C PRO A 492 -3.77 6.69 13.31
N GLU A 493 -4.14 7.05 12.07
CA GLU A 493 -3.34 7.90 11.17
C GLU A 493 -2.88 9.24 11.80
N PHE A 494 -3.65 9.82 12.72
CA PHE A 494 -3.28 11.08 13.40
C PHE A 494 -2.12 10.91 14.41
N GLN A 495 -1.80 9.68 14.84
CA GLN A 495 -0.71 9.38 15.75
C GLN A 495 0.62 9.07 15.04
N TRP A 496 0.58 8.72 13.75
CA TRP A 496 1.77 8.35 12.96
C TRP A 496 2.92 9.35 12.99
N PRO A 497 2.70 10.70 12.98
CA PRO A 497 3.81 11.66 13.10
C PRO A 497 4.52 11.57 14.45
N PHE A 498 3.78 11.32 15.54
CA PHE A 498 4.33 11.19 16.89
C PHE A 498 5.18 9.92 17.02
N LEU A 499 4.70 8.79 16.49
CA LEU A 499 5.49 7.55 16.44
C LEU A 499 6.78 7.76 15.63
N ARG A 500 6.66 8.32 14.43
CA ARG A 500 7.79 8.63 13.54
C ARG A 500 8.84 9.50 14.22
N ASP A 501 8.41 10.58 14.89
CA ASP A 501 9.32 11.52 15.56
C ASP A 501 9.93 10.94 16.85
N ALA A 502 9.25 9.99 17.49
CA ALA A 502 9.76 9.27 18.66
C ALA A 502 10.84 8.24 18.29
N VAL A 503 10.65 7.45 17.23
CA VAL A 503 11.62 6.41 16.83
C VAL A 503 12.83 6.94 16.04
N LEU A 504 12.98 8.26 15.85
CA LEU A 504 14.02 8.85 14.98
C LEU A 504 15.45 8.37 15.26
N ARG A 505 15.80 8.09 16.53
CA ARG A 505 17.13 7.58 16.90
C ARG A 505 17.31 6.10 16.59
N LEU A 506 16.21 5.35 16.57
CA LEU A 506 16.17 3.91 16.31
C LEU A 506 16.17 3.60 14.81
N ILE A 507 15.81 4.54 13.93
CA ILE A 507 15.72 4.33 12.46
C ILE A 507 16.99 3.69 11.85
N ASP A 508 18.18 4.02 12.36
CA ASP A 508 19.43 3.45 11.85
C ASP A 508 19.75 2.04 12.40
N CYS A 509 19.06 1.60 13.45
CA CYS A 509 19.12 0.24 14.00
C CYS A 509 17.95 -0.63 13.52
N VAL A 510 16.79 -0.01 13.23
CA VAL A 510 15.54 -0.64 12.73
C VAL A 510 15.59 -0.92 11.23
N PHE A 511 16.37 -0.13 10.48
CA PHE A 511 16.57 -0.32 9.04
C PHE A 511 18.07 -0.37 8.75
N VAL A 512 18.66 -1.56 8.83
CA VAL A 512 20.07 -1.82 8.54
C VAL A 512 20.25 -2.19 7.06
N ASP A 513 19.34 -2.99 6.49
CA ASP A 513 19.43 -3.51 5.13
C ASP A 513 18.06 -3.57 4.39
N GLU A 514 18.00 -4.22 3.23
CA GLU A 514 16.79 -4.35 2.43
C GLU A 514 15.76 -5.37 2.94
N ASP A 515 16.18 -6.39 3.70
CA ASP A 515 15.25 -7.36 4.29
C ASP A 515 14.44 -6.69 5.41
N ASP A 516 15.00 -5.71 6.14
CA ASP A 516 14.21 -4.89 7.10
C ASP A 516 13.03 -4.16 6.42
N ILE A 517 13.23 -3.66 5.20
CA ILE A 517 12.19 -2.97 4.43
C ILE A 517 11.11 -3.97 3.99
N VAL A 518 11.49 -5.22 3.70
CA VAL A 518 10.53 -6.32 3.43
C VAL A 518 9.69 -6.61 4.68
N HIS A 519 10.32 -6.84 5.84
CA HIS A 519 9.62 -7.17 7.09
C HIS A 519 8.69 -6.05 7.56
N PHE A 520 9.12 -4.79 7.47
CA PHE A 520 8.27 -3.62 7.73
C PHE A 520 7.04 -3.55 6.82
N LEU A 521 7.21 -3.86 5.52
CA LEU A 521 6.10 -3.84 4.55
C LEU A 521 5.18 -5.07 4.66
N THR A 522 5.64 -6.20 5.22
CA THR A 522 4.78 -7.36 5.51
C THR A 522 4.02 -7.22 6.84
N GLY A 523 4.53 -6.43 7.78
CA GLY A 523 3.88 -6.11 9.05
C GLY A 523 2.69 -5.13 8.97
N MET A 524 2.35 -4.59 7.79
CA MET A 524 1.32 -3.55 7.63
C MET A 524 0.32 -3.78 6.49
N SER A 525 -0.84 -3.14 6.55
CA SER A 525 -1.83 -3.14 5.47
C SER A 525 -1.31 -2.40 4.24
N ILE A 526 -1.22 -3.16 3.14
CA ILE A 526 -0.87 -2.69 1.80
C ILE A 526 -1.79 -1.55 1.32
N THR A 527 -2.94 -1.33 1.95
CA THR A 527 -3.84 -0.21 1.63
C THR A 527 -3.17 1.15 1.89
N GLN A 528 -2.57 1.36 3.06
CA GLN A 528 -2.07 2.67 3.52
C GLN A 528 -0.58 2.92 3.27
N SER A 529 0.17 1.90 2.83
CA SER A 529 1.63 1.91 2.70
C SER A 529 2.26 3.12 1.98
N GLU A 530 1.55 3.82 1.09
CA GLU A 530 2.08 5.02 0.41
C GLU A 530 2.35 6.18 1.38
N LYS A 531 1.46 6.43 2.33
CA LYS A 531 1.66 7.45 3.36
C LYS A 531 2.80 7.06 4.30
N ILE A 532 2.78 5.81 4.76
CA ILE A 532 3.72 5.32 5.78
C ILE A 532 5.14 5.22 5.20
N VAL A 533 5.32 4.72 3.97
CA VAL A 533 6.63 4.71 3.29
C VAL A 533 7.19 6.12 3.10
N SER A 534 6.34 7.12 2.82
CA SER A 534 6.81 8.51 2.65
C SER A 534 7.46 9.10 3.91
N LEU A 535 7.14 8.58 5.10
CA LEU A 535 7.73 9.01 6.39
C LEU A 535 9.21 8.64 6.53
N PHE A 536 9.62 7.55 5.86
CA PHE A 536 10.95 6.94 5.93
C PHE A 536 11.69 6.96 4.58
N GLN A 537 11.11 7.57 3.54
CA GLN A 537 11.58 7.53 2.16
C GLN A 537 13.09 7.76 2.01
N HIS A 538 13.68 8.75 2.72
CA HIS A 538 15.12 9.02 2.65
C HIS A 538 15.99 7.84 3.10
N LYS A 539 15.56 7.07 4.10
CA LYS A 539 16.28 5.90 4.62
C LYS A 539 16.17 4.73 3.63
N PHE A 540 14.98 4.47 3.10
CA PHE A 540 14.78 3.45 2.07
C PHE A 540 15.49 3.80 0.75
N ASP A 541 15.48 5.06 0.33
CA ASP A 541 16.20 5.56 -0.84
C ASP A 541 17.73 5.45 -0.67
N MET A 542 18.25 5.47 0.56
CA MET A 542 19.68 5.21 0.82
C MET A 542 20.05 3.72 0.69
N LEU A 543 19.23 2.83 1.26
CA LEU A 543 19.46 1.38 1.24
C LEU A 543 19.26 0.83 -0.19
N LEU A 544 18.06 1.01 -0.75
CA LEU A 544 17.68 0.50 -2.07
C LEU A 544 18.44 1.16 -3.26
N ASN A 545 19.37 2.08 -3.01
CA ASN A 545 20.25 2.63 -4.03
C ASN A 545 21.35 1.64 -4.48
N ASN A 546 21.67 0.61 -3.70
CA ASN A 546 22.46 -0.51 -4.23
C ASN A 546 21.58 -1.32 -5.21
N PRO A 547 22.03 -1.52 -6.46
CA PRO A 547 21.26 -2.26 -7.45
C PRO A 547 20.95 -3.71 -7.05
N TRP A 548 21.86 -4.39 -6.36
CA TRP A 548 21.64 -5.77 -5.92
C TRP A 548 20.53 -5.82 -4.85
N GLU A 549 20.63 -4.96 -3.84
CA GLU A 549 19.73 -4.89 -2.69
C GLU A 549 18.29 -4.55 -3.15
N LEU A 550 18.15 -3.60 -4.08
CA LEU A 550 16.86 -3.32 -4.76
C LEU A 550 16.31 -4.54 -5.52
N GLY A 551 17.16 -5.31 -6.18
CA GLY A 551 16.76 -6.54 -6.88
C GLY A 551 16.31 -7.64 -5.90
N TYR A 552 16.98 -7.75 -4.76
CA TYR A 552 16.69 -8.74 -3.73
C TYR A 552 15.41 -8.41 -2.96
N PHE A 553 15.21 -7.15 -2.57
CA PHE A 553 13.95 -6.59 -2.06
C PHE A 553 12.74 -7.01 -2.91
N PHE A 554 12.80 -6.80 -4.23
CA PHE A 554 11.72 -7.23 -5.12
C PHE A 554 11.58 -8.76 -5.21
N SER A 555 12.66 -9.52 -5.02
CA SER A 555 12.61 -11.00 -5.07
C SER A 555 11.91 -11.65 -3.86
N GLN A 556 11.86 -10.95 -2.70
CA GLN A 556 11.16 -11.41 -1.49
C GLN A 556 9.67 -11.03 -1.48
N MET A 557 9.31 -9.91 -2.12
CA MET A 557 7.94 -9.40 -2.13
C MET A 557 7.04 -10.12 -3.14
N ASP A 558 5.79 -10.41 -2.78
CA ASP A 558 4.81 -11.04 -3.67
C ASP A 558 4.59 -10.24 -4.97
N GLU A 559 4.67 -10.91 -6.11
CA GLU A 559 4.58 -10.34 -7.46
C GLU A 559 3.32 -9.47 -7.68
N ARG A 560 2.23 -9.76 -6.95
CA ARG A 560 0.97 -9.00 -7.01
C ARG A 560 1.10 -7.57 -6.50
N HIS A 561 2.08 -7.29 -5.64
CA HIS A 561 2.29 -5.98 -5.03
C HIS A 561 3.33 -5.12 -5.76
N TRP A 562 4.13 -5.74 -6.64
CA TRP A 562 5.19 -5.07 -7.40
C TRP A 562 4.75 -3.78 -8.12
N PRO A 563 3.55 -3.67 -8.74
CA PRO A 563 3.12 -2.40 -9.36
C PRO A 563 2.95 -1.24 -8.37
N LYS A 564 2.54 -1.52 -7.11
CA LYS A 564 2.50 -0.48 -6.08
C LYS A 564 3.91 -0.15 -5.60
N LEU A 565 4.73 -1.15 -5.28
CA LEU A 565 6.11 -0.96 -4.82
C LEU A 565 6.97 -0.18 -5.84
N TYR A 566 6.83 -0.48 -7.13
CA TYR A 566 7.48 0.27 -8.21
C TYR A 566 7.08 1.75 -8.22
N THR A 567 5.81 2.04 -7.92
CA THR A 567 5.30 3.42 -7.85
C THR A 567 5.87 4.17 -6.64
N LEU A 568 6.05 3.49 -5.49
CA LEU A 568 6.63 4.06 -4.27
C LEU A 568 8.13 4.35 -4.42
N PHE A 569 8.91 3.38 -4.91
CA PHE A 569 10.37 3.49 -5.03
C PHE A 569 10.84 3.97 -6.41
N ARG A 570 9.96 4.66 -7.15
CA ARG A 570 10.17 5.07 -8.55
C ARG A 570 11.45 5.89 -8.76
N SER A 571 11.75 6.80 -7.83
CA SER A 571 12.98 7.62 -7.81
C SER A 571 14.24 6.75 -7.85
N VAL A 572 14.36 5.84 -6.88
CA VAL A 572 15.48 4.94 -6.68
C VAL A 572 15.61 3.99 -7.86
N ILE A 573 14.50 3.39 -8.30
CA ILE A 573 14.46 2.48 -9.44
C ILE A 573 14.97 3.18 -10.70
N HIS A 574 14.54 4.42 -10.98
CA HIS A 574 15.04 5.21 -12.12
C HIS A 574 16.55 5.53 -12.01
N GLN A 575 17.03 5.88 -10.82
CA GLN A 575 18.45 6.12 -10.54
C GLN A 575 19.31 4.86 -10.74
N VAL A 576 18.82 3.69 -10.32
CA VAL A 576 19.50 2.40 -10.50
C VAL A 576 19.53 2.00 -11.97
N ILE A 577 18.38 2.02 -12.67
CA ILE A 577 18.28 1.43 -14.02
C ILE A 577 18.89 2.27 -15.14
N THR A 578 19.15 3.57 -14.92
CA THR A 578 19.87 4.41 -15.89
C THR A 578 21.35 4.02 -16.06
N HIS A 579 21.96 3.37 -15.06
CA HIS A 579 23.36 2.95 -15.12
C HIS A 579 23.52 1.49 -15.61
N LYS A 580 24.32 1.30 -16.68
CA LYS A 580 24.47 0.00 -17.37
C LYS A 580 24.94 -1.17 -16.50
N LEU A 581 25.84 -0.94 -15.54
CA LEU A 581 26.34 -1.98 -14.64
C LEU A 581 25.26 -2.35 -13.61
N ASN A 582 24.68 -1.33 -13.00
CA ASN A 582 23.60 -1.41 -12.02
C ASN A 582 22.41 -2.22 -12.54
N PHE A 583 21.97 -1.94 -13.77
CA PHE A 583 20.84 -2.64 -14.38
C PHE A 583 20.97 -4.18 -14.37
N LYS A 584 22.18 -4.70 -14.67
CA LYS A 584 22.40 -6.15 -14.68
C LYS A 584 22.35 -6.74 -13.26
N LEU A 585 22.97 -6.08 -12.29
CA LEU A 585 23.04 -6.54 -10.89
C LEU A 585 21.64 -6.63 -10.27
N MET A 586 20.76 -5.67 -10.53
CA MET A 586 19.37 -5.68 -10.04
C MET A 586 18.53 -6.85 -10.58
N PHE A 587 18.88 -7.40 -11.74
CA PHE A 587 18.18 -8.55 -12.31
C PHE A 587 18.76 -9.91 -11.89
N GLU A 588 19.92 -9.95 -11.23
CA GLU A 588 20.55 -11.21 -10.83
C GLU A 588 19.80 -11.98 -9.71
N PRO A 589 19.37 -11.36 -8.59
CA PRO A 589 18.60 -12.07 -7.56
C PRO A 589 17.17 -12.43 -7.99
N ILE A 590 16.54 -11.67 -8.89
CA ILE A 590 15.15 -11.93 -9.34
C ILE A 590 15.09 -13.26 -10.11
N SER A 591 14.13 -14.11 -9.75
CA SER A 591 13.89 -15.43 -10.37
C SER A 591 13.66 -15.35 -11.89
N LEU A 592 14.15 -16.33 -12.66
CA LEU A 592 14.08 -16.27 -14.14
C LEU A 592 12.65 -16.31 -14.69
N GLU A 593 11.70 -16.88 -13.94
CA GLU A 593 10.27 -16.88 -14.27
C GLU A 593 9.66 -15.50 -13.95
N SER A 594 9.89 -15.02 -12.72
CA SER A 594 9.39 -13.77 -12.16
C SER A 594 9.93 -12.52 -12.88
N ARG A 595 11.14 -12.57 -13.45
CA ARG A 595 11.70 -11.50 -14.30
C ARG A 595 10.71 -11.04 -15.36
N SER A 596 9.94 -11.97 -15.95
CA SER A 596 8.96 -11.64 -16.99
C SER A 596 7.80 -10.76 -16.49
N LEU A 597 7.45 -10.81 -15.20
CA LEU A 597 6.45 -9.94 -14.56
C LEU A 597 7.07 -8.63 -14.04
N PHE A 598 8.30 -8.68 -13.52
CA PHE A 598 9.04 -7.48 -13.09
C PHE A 598 9.25 -6.52 -14.28
N LEU A 599 9.60 -7.09 -15.43
CA LEU A 599 9.69 -6.38 -16.70
C LEU A 599 8.36 -5.71 -17.09
N GLN A 600 7.22 -6.41 -16.99
CA GLN A 600 5.91 -5.83 -17.27
C GLN A 600 5.58 -4.66 -16.33
N THR A 601 5.96 -4.77 -15.05
CA THR A 601 5.82 -3.67 -14.08
C THR A 601 6.66 -2.46 -14.51
N LEU A 602 7.93 -2.67 -14.88
CA LEU A 602 8.83 -1.61 -15.35
C LEU A 602 8.39 -1.00 -16.70
N PHE A 603 7.70 -1.75 -17.56
CA PHE A 603 7.07 -1.23 -18.80
C PHE A 603 5.77 -0.44 -18.57
N SER A 604 5.26 -0.35 -17.35
CA SER A 604 4.16 0.56 -17.03
C SER A 604 4.61 2.03 -17.09
N ASP A 605 5.90 2.32 -16.85
CA ASP A 605 6.48 3.66 -16.91
C ASP A 605 6.94 4.02 -18.34
N VAL A 606 5.94 4.26 -19.18
CA VAL A 606 6.09 4.48 -20.62
C VAL A 606 6.98 5.68 -20.96
N ASP A 607 6.85 6.77 -20.19
CA ASP A 607 7.50 8.03 -20.55
C ASP A 607 8.98 8.01 -20.11
N PHE A 608 9.33 7.47 -18.93
CA PHE A 608 10.72 7.25 -18.54
C PHE A 608 11.50 6.43 -19.59
N LEU A 609 10.92 5.32 -20.08
CA LEU A 609 11.56 4.48 -21.09
C LEU A 609 11.58 5.10 -22.49
N SER A 610 10.62 5.98 -22.80
CA SER A 610 10.61 6.73 -24.07
C SER A 610 11.76 7.73 -24.14
N ASP A 611 12.09 8.35 -23.01
CA ASP A 611 13.16 9.36 -22.91
C ASP A 611 14.55 8.73 -22.65
N ASN A 612 14.61 7.49 -22.16
CA ASN A 612 15.85 6.76 -21.85
C ASN A 612 16.07 5.51 -22.75
N PRO A 613 16.27 5.66 -24.07
CA PRO A 613 16.33 4.55 -25.02
C PRO A 613 17.48 3.55 -24.76
N GLY A 614 18.55 3.97 -24.07
CA GLY A 614 19.65 3.09 -23.67
C GLY A 614 19.28 2.05 -22.61
N VAL A 615 18.21 2.29 -21.83
CA VAL A 615 17.69 1.34 -20.82
C VAL A 615 16.97 0.19 -21.53
N LEU A 616 16.15 0.46 -22.55
CA LEU A 616 15.53 -0.58 -23.37
C LEU A 616 16.56 -1.48 -24.08
N PHE A 617 17.72 -0.93 -24.43
CA PHE A 617 18.83 -1.75 -24.93
C PHE A 617 19.50 -2.61 -23.83
N GLN A 618 19.74 -2.10 -22.61
CA GLN A 618 20.27 -2.95 -21.53
C GLN A 618 19.29 -4.06 -21.14
N LEU A 619 17.99 -3.75 -21.09
CA LEU A 619 16.88 -4.70 -20.94
C LEU A 619 17.00 -5.87 -21.92
N MET A 620 17.19 -5.59 -23.21
CA MET A 620 17.35 -6.64 -24.23
C MET A 620 18.65 -7.44 -24.07
N ARG A 621 19.76 -6.83 -23.63
CA ARG A 621 21.04 -7.55 -23.39
C ARG A 621 21.00 -8.57 -22.26
N VAL A 622 20.06 -8.48 -21.32
CA VAL A 622 19.96 -9.39 -20.15
C VAL A 622 18.74 -10.32 -20.17
N THR A 623 17.95 -10.27 -21.24
CA THR A 623 16.72 -11.06 -21.42
C THR A 623 16.80 -11.98 -22.63
N SER A 624 16.00 -13.04 -22.68
CA SER A 624 16.04 -13.98 -23.80
C SER A 624 15.33 -13.44 -25.04
N LEU A 625 15.67 -13.97 -26.20
CA LEU A 625 15.01 -13.67 -27.49
C LEU A 625 13.50 -13.98 -27.47
N ALA A 626 13.06 -14.94 -26.63
CA ALA A 626 11.64 -15.19 -26.38
C ALA A 626 10.98 -14.04 -25.59
N ASP A 627 11.70 -13.45 -24.64
CA ASP A 627 11.24 -12.30 -23.86
C ASP A 627 11.23 -11.01 -24.66
N TRP A 628 12.13 -10.83 -25.64
CA TRP A 628 12.09 -9.66 -26.54
C TRP A 628 10.73 -9.49 -27.23
N ASN A 629 10.09 -10.60 -27.63
CA ASN A 629 8.74 -10.58 -28.19
C ASN A 629 7.71 -10.14 -27.14
N ARG A 630 7.81 -10.61 -25.89
CA ARG A 630 6.96 -10.20 -24.76
C ARG A 630 7.13 -8.72 -24.42
N ILE A 631 8.38 -8.22 -24.44
CA ILE A 631 8.75 -6.81 -24.23
C ILE A 631 8.06 -5.93 -25.27
N PHE A 632 8.16 -6.26 -26.55
CA PHE A 632 7.51 -5.48 -27.61
C PHE A 632 5.98 -5.63 -27.63
N ASP A 633 5.43 -6.80 -27.32
CA ASP A 633 3.96 -6.97 -27.15
C ASP A 633 3.42 -6.16 -25.97
N ALA A 634 4.15 -6.05 -24.85
CA ALA A 634 3.77 -5.24 -23.69
C ALA A 634 3.88 -3.72 -23.94
N LEU A 635 4.89 -3.27 -24.71
CA LEU A 635 4.98 -1.89 -25.17
C LEU A 635 3.85 -1.57 -26.17
N GLY A 636 3.65 -2.41 -27.18
CA GLY A 636 2.61 -2.26 -28.18
C GLY A 636 2.85 -1.15 -29.23
N PRO A 637 2.03 -1.08 -30.28
CA PRO A 637 2.32 -0.32 -31.50
C PRO A 637 2.43 1.19 -31.27
N THR A 638 1.57 1.75 -30.42
CA THR A 638 1.54 3.20 -30.12
C THR A 638 2.77 3.66 -29.35
N ARG A 639 3.36 2.79 -28.51
CA ARG A 639 4.57 3.12 -27.74
C ARG A 639 5.83 2.86 -28.57
N ILE A 640 5.88 1.77 -29.33
CA ILE A 640 7.00 1.49 -30.25
C ILE A 640 7.13 2.57 -31.34
N SER A 641 6.02 3.16 -31.80
CA SER A 641 6.07 4.32 -32.73
C SER A 641 6.41 5.67 -32.07
N LYS A 642 6.25 5.83 -30.74
CA LYS A 642 6.89 6.93 -29.97
C LYS A 642 8.42 6.77 -29.92
N PHE A 643 8.91 5.54 -29.95
CA PHE A 643 10.33 5.18 -29.80
C PHE A 643 11.07 5.20 -31.15
N ILE A 644 10.67 4.33 -32.09
CA ILE A 644 11.13 4.34 -33.48
C ILE A 644 10.20 5.26 -34.30
N ARG A 645 10.54 6.56 -34.33
CA ARG A 645 9.77 7.59 -35.06
C ARG A 645 10.17 7.70 -36.53
N CYS A 646 11.43 7.38 -36.84
CA CYS A 646 12.03 7.48 -38.18
C CYS A 646 13.18 6.47 -38.35
N GLU A 647 13.74 6.38 -39.57
CA GLU A 647 14.85 5.47 -39.85
C GLU A 647 16.12 5.82 -39.04
N ASN A 648 16.48 7.10 -38.88
CA ASN A 648 17.56 7.51 -37.97
C ASN A 648 17.41 6.95 -36.54
N THR A 649 16.20 6.92 -35.96
CA THR A 649 15.98 6.32 -34.63
C THR A 649 16.08 4.79 -34.64
N LEU A 650 15.68 4.14 -35.75
CA LEU A 650 15.87 2.70 -35.92
C LEU A 650 17.36 2.34 -36.06
N ILE A 651 18.12 3.12 -36.85
CA ILE A 651 19.56 2.96 -36.99
C ILE A 651 20.25 3.14 -35.64
N ALA A 652 19.99 4.25 -34.94
CA ALA A 652 20.60 4.54 -33.63
C ALA A 652 20.28 3.50 -32.54
N PHE A 653 19.18 2.77 -32.67
CA PHE A 653 18.85 1.63 -31.81
C PHE A 653 19.62 0.37 -32.24
N LEU A 654 19.56 0.00 -33.52
CA LEU A 654 20.24 -1.20 -34.05
C LEU A 654 21.77 -1.12 -33.95
N THR A 655 22.37 0.08 -34.02
CA THR A 655 23.82 0.27 -33.82
C THR A 655 24.29 -0.01 -32.39
N GLN A 656 23.39 -0.18 -31.41
CA GLN A 656 23.79 -0.53 -30.04
C GLN A 656 24.11 -2.02 -29.90
N PHE A 657 23.50 -2.88 -30.72
CA PHE A 657 23.76 -4.32 -30.74
C PHE A 657 25.10 -4.61 -31.41
N ASP A 658 26.02 -5.23 -30.67
CA ASP A 658 27.35 -5.60 -31.15
C ASP A 658 27.28 -6.72 -32.22
N ASP A 659 26.35 -7.68 -32.03
CA ASP A 659 26.22 -8.90 -32.82
C ASP A 659 25.23 -8.77 -34.02
N PRO A 660 25.60 -9.21 -35.24
CA PRO A 660 24.69 -9.32 -36.38
C PRO A 660 23.40 -10.13 -36.14
N ASP A 661 23.47 -11.27 -35.43
CA ASP A 661 22.32 -12.17 -35.23
C ASP A 661 21.31 -11.56 -34.23
N ASP A 662 21.79 -10.79 -33.25
CA ASP A 662 20.94 -9.97 -32.37
C ASP A 662 20.16 -8.92 -33.17
N ARG A 663 20.80 -8.21 -34.11
CA ARG A 663 20.12 -7.20 -34.95
C ARG A 663 19.01 -7.82 -35.80
N ILE A 664 19.31 -8.96 -36.44
CA ILE A 664 18.33 -9.73 -37.21
C ILE A 664 17.16 -10.14 -36.32
N SER A 665 17.43 -10.62 -35.11
CA SER A 665 16.43 -11.07 -34.14
C SER A 665 15.56 -9.93 -33.59
N CYS A 666 16.17 -8.78 -33.32
CA CYS A 666 15.49 -7.55 -32.92
C CYS A 666 14.49 -7.09 -34.00
N ILE A 667 14.91 -7.06 -35.26
CA ILE A 667 14.06 -6.68 -36.39
C ILE A 667 12.92 -7.70 -36.61
N GLN A 668 13.18 -9.00 -36.40
CA GLN A 668 12.13 -10.02 -36.46
C GLN A 668 11.09 -9.87 -35.34
N ALA A 669 11.49 -9.52 -34.11
CA ALA A 669 10.55 -9.23 -33.03
C ALA A 669 9.76 -7.91 -33.27
N LEU A 670 10.35 -6.95 -33.99
CA LEU A 670 9.72 -5.68 -34.37
C LEU A 670 8.82 -5.75 -35.62
N ASP A 671 8.69 -6.92 -36.27
CA ASP A 671 7.94 -7.17 -37.52
C ASP A 671 6.46 -6.75 -37.46
N ARG A 672 5.83 -6.80 -36.28
CA ARG A 672 4.43 -6.36 -36.09
C ARG A 672 4.25 -4.84 -36.10
N TYR A 673 5.33 -4.07 -35.93
CA TYR A 673 5.27 -2.64 -35.60
C TYR A 673 5.90 -1.76 -36.69
N LEU A 674 7.06 -2.19 -37.21
CA LEU A 674 7.79 -1.47 -38.26
C LEU A 674 7.02 -1.25 -39.58
N PRO A 675 6.07 -2.10 -40.05
CA PRO A 675 5.34 -1.85 -41.29
C PRO A 675 4.57 -0.51 -41.32
N SER A 676 4.24 0.04 -40.15
CA SER A 676 3.58 1.35 -40.01
C SER A 676 4.51 2.55 -40.23
N LEU A 677 5.83 2.36 -40.17
CA LEU A 677 6.83 3.41 -40.27
C LEU A 677 6.93 3.92 -41.72
N LYS A 678 6.51 5.16 -41.97
CA LYS A 678 6.61 5.80 -43.29
C LYS A 678 8.05 6.23 -43.58
N ILE A 679 8.81 5.35 -44.21
CA ILE A 679 10.18 5.61 -44.68
C ILE A 679 10.17 6.27 -46.07
N ILE A 680 11.16 7.10 -46.42
CA ILE A 680 11.36 7.57 -47.81
C ILE A 680 12.46 6.75 -48.52
N PRO A 681 12.53 6.74 -49.88
CA PRO A 681 13.39 5.80 -50.61
C PRO A 681 14.88 5.92 -50.25
N VAL A 682 15.39 7.14 -50.06
CA VAL A 682 16.79 7.39 -49.66
C VAL A 682 17.09 6.84 -48.26
N GLN A 683 16.14 6.94 -47.32
CA GLN A 683 16.28 6.36 -45.99
C GLN A 683 16.29 4.82 -46.02
N PHE A 684 15.44 4.21 -46.85
CA PHE A 684 15.46 2.75 -47.00
C PHE A 684 16.75 2.25 -47.68
N CYS A 685 17.33 3.03 -48.60
CA CYS A 685 18.69 2.78 -49.11
C CYS A 685 19.74 2.86 -47.99
N GLY A 686 19.66 3.87 -47.12
CA GLY A 686 20.54 4.03 -45.96
C GLY A 686 20.46 2.82 -45.03
N LEU A 687 19.25 2.49 -44.57
CA LEU A 687 18.99 1.37 -43.66
C LEU A 687 19.52 0.02 -44.19
N LEU A 688 19.24 -0.32 -45.45
CA LEU A 688 19.71 -1.57 -46.07
C LEU A 688 21.23 -1.60 -46.28
N ARG A 689 21.88 -0.46 -46.50
CA ARG A 689 23.35 -0.37 -46.64
C ARG A 689 24.09 -0.34 -45.30
N THR A 690 23.44 0.13 -44.24
CA THR A 690 24.00 0.15 -42.88
C THR A 690 23.92 -1.23 -42.22
N PHE A 691 22.89 -2.02 -42.51
CA PHE A 691 22.70 -3.38 -41.96
C PHE A 691 22.42 -4.42 -43.07
N PRO A 692 23.42 -4.74 -43.93
CA PRO A 692 23.25 -5.74 -44.99
C PRO A 692 22.91 -7.14 -44.47
N GLU A 693 23.31 -7.48 -43.23
CA GLU A 693 22.91 -8.71 -42.53
C GLU A 693 21.39 -8.79 -42.31
N CYS A 694 20.73 -7.64 -42.16
CA CYS A 694 19.30 -7.52 -41.89
C CYS A 694 18.46 -7.41 -43.16
N GLU A 695 19.06 -7.40 -44.35
CA GLU A 695 18.42 -7.08 -45.64
C GLU A 695 17.14 -7.91 -45.86
N ALA A 696 17.20 -9.23 -45.69
CA ALA A 696 16.06 -10.12 -45.91
C ALA A 696 14.89 -9.88 -44.93
N ALA A 697 15.17 -9.52 -43.68
CA ALA A 697 14.15 -9.22 -42.69
C ALA A 697 13.50 -7.86 -42.98
N LEU A 698 14.31 -6.83 -43.30
CA LEU A 698 13.84 -5.51 -43.66
C LEU A 698 13.01 -5.51 -44.96
N LEU A 699 13.44 -6.24 -45.98
CA LEU A 699 12.66 -6.40 -47.22
C LEU A 699 11.32 -7.09 -46.96
N ARG A 700 11.26 -8.10 -46.08
CA ARG A 700 10.02 -8.79 -45.70
C ARG A 700 9.02 -7.88 -44.98
N ILE A 701 9.52 -7.00 -44.11
CA ILE A 701 8.74 -6.04 -43.31
C ILE A 701 8.18 -4.92 -44.20
N PHE A 702 9.03 -4.26 -44.99
CA PHE A 702 8.67 -3.06 -45.74
C PHE A 702 8.07 -3.32 -47.13
N LYS A 703 7.89 -4.61 -47.53
CA LYS A 703 7.36 -5.03 -48.84
C LYS A 703 6.13 -4.26 -49.33
N ASP A 704 5.19 -3.98 -48.43
CA ASP A 704 3.89 -3.39 -48.77
C ASP A 704 4.02 -1.88 -49.08
N GLN A 705 5.18 -1.28 -48.79
CA GLN A 705 5.54 0.08 -49.17
C GLN A 705 6.35 0.17 -50.47
N PHE A 706 6.87 -0.95 -51.02
CA PHE A 706 7.82 -0.93 -52.14
C PHE A 706 7.30 -0.22 -53.39
N LEU A 707 6.03 -0.42 -53.76
CA LEU A 707 5.41 0.24 -54.91
C LEU A 707 5.39 1.77 -54.75
N ARG A 708 5.12 2.28 -53.54
CA ARG A 708 5.23 3.70 -53.23
C ARG A 708 6.67 4.19 -53.36
N LEU A 709 7.62 3.45 -52.79
CA LEU A 709 9.03 3.85 -52.77
C LEU A 709 9.64 3.93 -54.18
N LEU A 710 9.34 2.98 -55.07
CA LEU A 710 9.76 3.06 -56.47
C LEU A 710 9.02 4.18 -57.23
N SER A 711 7.71 4.35 -57.00
CA SER A 711 6.92 5.40 -57.66
C SER A 711 7.37 6.81 -57.27
N GLU A 712 7.82 7.03 -56.02
CA GLU A 712 8.39 8.29 -55.57
C GLU A 712 9.68 8.64 -56.36
N TYR A 713 10.55 7.66 -56.65
CA TYR A 713 11.69 7.89 -57.54
C TYR A 713 11.27 8.15 -59.00
N LEU A 714 10.28 7.44 -59.54
CA LEU A 714 9.77 7.70 -60.90
C LEU A 714 9.17 9.12 -61.05
N LEU A 715 8.56 9.66 -59.99
CA LEU A 715 8.07 11.05 -59.95
C LEU A 715 9.22 12.07 -59.91
N VAL A 716 10.32 11.75 -59.21
CA VAL A 716 11.55 12.55 -59.22
C VAL A 716 12.18 12.56 -60.61
N PHE A 717 12.28 11.42 -61.29
CA PHE A 717 12.81 11.34 -62.66
C PHE A 717 11.89 11.99 -63.70
N ALA A 718 10.56 11.96 -63.51
CA ALA A 718 9.64 12.76 -64.32
C ALA A 718 9.83 14.28 -64.17
N SER A 719 10.59 14.72 -63.14
CA SER A 719 10.87 16.12 -62.79
C SER A 719 12.32 16.57 -63.08
N ASP A 720 13.11 15.78 -63.82
CA ASP A 720 14.58 15.88 -63.94
C ASP A 720 15.10 17.24 -64.46
N ALA A 721 14.24 18.05 -65.10
CA ALA A 721 14.56 19.36 -65.68
C ALA A 721 15.04 20.44 -64.67
N SER A 722 15.13 20.12 -63.38
CA SER A 722 15.47 21.07 -62.30
C SER A 722 16.62 20.62 -61.38
N LEU A 723 17.16 19.41 -61.54
CA LEU A 723 18.09 18.80 -60.58
C LEU A 723 19.57 18.93 -60.99
N LYS A 724 20.48 19.01 -60.01
CA LYS A 724 21.92 19.09 -60.25
C LYS A 724 22.49 17.73 -60.71
N PRO A 725 23.33 17.66 -61.75
CA PRO A 725 23.80 16.38 -62.32
C PRO A 725 24.50 15.41 -61.35
N CYS A 726 25.15 15.92 -60.30
CA CYS A 726 25.73 15.09 -59.24
C CYS A 726 24.66 14.39 -58.39
N VAL A 727 23.65 15.13 -57.93
CA VAL A 727 22.53 14.60 -57.13
C VAL A 727 21.76 13.54 -57.93
N VAL A 728 21.51 13.82 -59.21
CA VAL A 728 20.87 12.87 -60.14
C VAL A 728 21.67 11.57 -60.28
N LYS A 729 23.01 11.63 -60.27
CA LYS A 729 23.88 10.43 -60.36
C LYS A 729 23.72 9.49 -59.16
N ASP A 730 23.62 10.05 -57.95
CA ASP A 730 23.53 9.24 -56.73
C ASP A 730 22.10 8.76 -56.46
N ILE A 731 21.07 9.57 -56.72
CA ILE A 731 19.66 9.13 -56.75
C ILE A 731 19.48 7.95 -57.72
N ARG A 732 20.13 7.96 -58.89
CA ARG A 732 20.07 6.85 -59.85
C ARG A 732 20.73 5.57 -59.35
N LYS A 733 21.85 5.62 -58.62
CA LYS A 733 22.43 4.43 -57.96
C LYS A 733 21.47 3.81 -56.94
N ASP A 734 20.83 4.68 -56.17
CA ASP A 734 19.93 4.30 -55.08
C ASP A 734 18.64 3.68 -55.63
N PHE A 735 18.10 4.24 -56.73
CA PHE A 735 17.00 3.63 -57.48
C PHE A 735 17.35 2.25 -58.06
N ILE A 736 18.53 2.07 -58.67
CA ILE A 736 18.98 0.75 -59.17
C ILE A 736 19.03 -0.25 -58.02
N PHE A 737 19.70 0.12 -56.92
CA PHE A 737 19.88 -0.74 -55.75
C PHE A 737 18.55 -1.18 -55.13
N LEU A 738 17.56 -0.28 -54.99
CA LEU A 738 16.22 -0.70 -54.54
C LEU A 738 15.46 -1.49 -55.61
N SER A 739 15.61 -1.17 -56.89
CA SER A 739 14.90 -1.88 -57.97
C SER A 739 15.33 -3.35 -58.04
N GLU A 740 16.64 -3.63 -57.96
CA GLU A 740 17.18 -4.99 -57.89
C GLU A 740 16.61 -5.79 -56.70
N LYS A 741 16.39 -5.13 -55.55
CA LYS A 741 15.92 -5.78 -54.31
C LYS A 741 14.40 -5.85 -54.16
N MET A 742 13.65 -4.90 -54.73
CA MET A 742 12.20 -4.79 -54.57
C MET A 742 11.42 -5.48 -55.70
N LEU A 743 11.86 -5.33 -56.95
CA LEU A 743 11.12 -5.87 -58.10
C LEU A 743 10.87 -7.38 -58.05
N PRO A 744 11.77 -8.25 -57.53
CA PRO A 744 11.49 -9.67 -57.41
C PRO A 744 10.25 -9.97 -56.55
N PHE A 745 10.07 -9.24 -55.45
CA PHE A 745 8.91 -9.35 -54.56
C PHE A 745 7.64 -8.83 -55.24
N ILE A 746 7.67 -7.58 -55.75
CA ILE A 746 6.50 -6.92 -56.34
C ILE A 746 5.98 -7.71 -57.55
N LEU A 747 6.88 -8.15 -58.43
CA LEU A 747 6.56 -8.84 -59.68
C LEU A 747 6.36 -10.36 -59.50
N SER A 748 6.47 -10.89 -58.29
CA SER A 748 6.21 -12.31 -58.06
C SER A 748 4.76 -12.69 -58.39
N SER A 749 4.55 -13.85 -59.01
CA SER A 749 3.21 -14.41 -59.23
C SER A 749 2.43 -14.57 -57.93
N GLN A 750 3.11 -14.70 -56.79
CA GLN A 750 2.47 -14.71 -55.47
C GLN A 750 1.93 -13.34 -55.10
N ASN A 751 2.71 -12.26 -55.25
CA ASN A 751 2.27 -10.91 -54.94
C ASN A 751 1.13 -10.44 -55.85
N ILE A 752 1.28 -10.64 -57.17
CA ILE A 752 0.23 -10.28 -58.14
C ILE A 752 -1.08 -11.05 -57.83
N SER A 753 -1.00 -12.33 -57.46
CA SER A 753 -2.17 -13.12 -57.05
C SER A 753 -2.82 -12.71 -55.71
N ARG A 754 -2.18 -11.84 -54.92
CA ARG A 754 -2.76 -11.28 -53.68
C ARG A 754 -3.51 -9.97 -53.91
N HIS A 755 -3.13 -9.21 -54.95
CA HIS A 755 -3.66 -7.87 -55.22
C HIS A 755 -4.49 -7.78 -56.51
N CYS A 756 -4.55 -8.85 -57.31
CA CYS A 756 -5.37 -8.93 -58.51
C CYS A 756 -6.11 -10.28 -58.57
N ASP A 757 -7.38 -10.31 -58.17
CA ASP A 757 -8.26 -11.50 -58.23
C ASP A 757 -8.27 -12.18 -59.61
N GLY A 758 -8.13 -11.39 -60.68
CA GLY A 758 -8.12 -11.88 -62.05
C GLY A 758 -6.90 -12.76 -62.39
N PHE A 759 -5.87 -12.81 -61.54
CA PHE A 759 -4.65 -13.58 -61.76
C PHE A 759 -4.82 -15.06 -61.34
N ILE A 760 -5.51 -15.82 -62.19
CA ILE A 760 -5.85 -17.23 -61.92
C ILE A 760 -4.59 -18.10 -61.98
N LYS A 761 -4.19 -18.68 -60.83
CA LYS A 761 -3.13 -19.71 -60.79
C LYS A 761 -3.60 -21.00 -61.47
N PRO A 762 -2.82 -21.58 -62.41
CA PRO A 762 -3.21 -22.81 -63.08
C PRO A 762 -3.13 -24.02 -62.14
N GLY A 763 -4.30 -24.53 -61.73
CA GLY A 763 -4.39 -25.83 -61.05
C GLY A 763 -3.94 -26.97 -61.97
N HIS A 764 -3.42 -28.06 -61.38
CA HIS A 764 -2.77 -29.16 -62.11
C HIS A 764 -3.67 -29.96 -63.09
N GLN A 765 -4.96 -29.62 -63.20
CA GLN A 765 -5.91 -30.25 -64.13
C GLN A 765 -6.80 -29.22 -64.87
N ALA A 766 -6.22 -28.10 -65.32
CA ALA A 766 -6.94 -27.17 -66.20
C ALA A 766 -7.32 -27.84 -67.55
N PRO A 767 -8.61 -27.98 -67.91
CA PRO A 767 -9.02 -28.64 -69.15
C PRO A 767 -8.54 -27.89 -70.40
N ARG A 768 -8.20 -28.64 -71.45
CA ARG A 768 -7.51 -28.16 -72.68
C ARG A 768 -8.14 -26.95 -73.41
N LYS A 769 -9.40 -26.59 -73.13
CA LYS A 769 -10.05 -25.38 -73.68
C LYS A 769 -9.60 -24.05 -73.03
N LEU A 770 -8.94 -24.08 -71.86
CA LEU A 770 -8.46 -22.87 -71.17
C LEU A 770 -7.15 -22.29 -71.73
N PHE A 771 -6.43 -23.03 -72.58
CA PHE A 771 -5.13 -22.61 -73.14
C PHE A 771 -5.23 -21.44 -74.15
N CYS A 772 -6.43 -20.98 -74.47
CA CYS A 772 -6.65 -19.79 -75.31
C CYS A 772 -6.93 -18.51 -74.50
N ASP A 773 -7.07 -18.56 -73.17
CA ASP A 773 -7.24 -17.34 -72.36
C ASP A 773 -5.88 -16.65 -72.16
N SER A 774 -5.81 -15.39 -72.60
CA SER A 774 -4.67 -14.48 -72.40
C SER A 774 -4.22 -14.37 -70.93
N VAL A 775 -5.12 -14.53 -69.96
CA VAL A 775 -4.79 -14.57 -68.52
C VAL A 775 -4.04 -15.84 -68.16
N VAL A 776 -4.49 -17.00 -68.65
CA VAL A 776 -3.84 -18.30 -68.38
C VAL A 776 -2.47 -18.34 -69.04
N LEU A 777 -2.33 -17.79 -70.26
CA LEU A 777 -1.04 -17.65 -70.94
C LEU A 777 -0.08 -16.73 -70.16
N LEU A 778 -0.56 -15.58 -69.66
CA LEU A 778 0.23 -14.69 -68.79
C LEU A 778 0.72 -15.44 -67.55
N CYS A 779 -0.15 -16.14 -66.82
CA CYS A 779 0.21 -16.90 -65.63
C CYS A 779 1.23 -18.02 -65.93
N GLN A 780 1.09 -18.71 -67.07
CA GLN A 780 2.06 -19.73 -67.51
C GLN A 780 3.42 -19.12 -67.86
N GLN A 781 3.45 -17.97 -68.54
CA GLN A 781 4.70 -17.29 -68.90
C GLN A 781 5.39 -16.68 -67.68
N MET A 782 4.65 -16.05 -66.76
CA MET A 782 5.15 -15.58 -65.46
C MET A 782 5.77 -16.73 -64.66
N LYS A 783 5.08 -17.87 -64.54
CA LYS A 783 5.62 -19.06 -63.87
C LYS A 783 6.85 -19.63 -64.60
N THR A 784 6.86 -19.65 -65.93
CA THR A 784 8.02 -20.13 -66.71
C THR A 784 9.27 -19.26 -66.45
N ILE A 785 9.10 -17.94 -66.26
CA ILE A 785 10.20 -17.06 -65.87
C ILE A 785 10.66 -17.37 -64.43
N GLU A 786 9.74 -17.65 -63.51
CA GLU A 786 10.06 -18.03 -62.13
C GLU A 786 10.78 -19.38 -62.03
N ASP A 787 10.24 -20.43 -62.67
CA ASP A 787 10.87 -21.76 -62.76
C ASP A 787 12.29 -21.67 -63.37
N ASN A 788 12.53 -20.73 -64.29
CA ASN A 788 13.85 -20.47 -64.90
C ASN A 788 14.81 -19.69 -63.98
N VAL A 789 14.32 -18.81 -63.10
CA VAL A 789 15.15 -18.11 -62.10
C VAL A 789 15.50 -19.07 -60.95
N ASP A 790 14.52 -19.82 -60.45
CA ASP A 790 14.72 -20.81 -59.37
C ASP A 790 15.72 -21.91 -59.77
N SER A 791 15.67 -22.35 -61.04
CA SER A 791 16.64 -23.31 -61.61
C SER A 791 17.97 -22.67 -62.04
N LYS A 792 18.16 -21.36 -61.82
CA LYS A 792 19.35 -20.58 -62.19
C LYS A 792 19.67 -20.58 -63.70
N CYS A 793 18.67 -20.83 -64.54
CA CYS A 793 18.76 -20.70 -66.00
C CYS A 793 18.63 -19.24 -66.48
N LEU A 794 18.14 -18.35 -65.61
CA LEU A 794 17.96 -16.93 -65.85
C LEU A 794 18.41 -16.13 -64.61
N SER A 795 18.96 -14.92 -64.79
CA SER A 795 19.26 -14.04 -63.66
C SER A 795 17.96 -13.44 -63.09
N GLU A 796 17.97 -13.10 -61.80
CA GLU A 796 16.80 -12.49 -61.14
C GLU A 796 16.43 -11.14 -61.76
N THR A 797 17.44 -10.35 -62.17
CA THR A 797 17.28 -9.06 -62.88
C THR A 797 16.68 -9.26 -64.28
N ASP A 798 17.17 -10.22 -65.07
CA ASP A 798 16.60 -10.55 -66.39
C ASP A 798 15.18 -11.11 -66.26
N GLY A 799 14.93 -11.89 -65.20
CA GLY A 799 13.60 -12.38 -64.84
C GLY A 799 12.64 -11.23 -64.55
N CYS A 800 13.06 -10.26 -63.74
CA CYS A 800 12.26 -9.05 -63.49
C CYS A 800 12.01 -8.25 -64.77
N LEU A 801 13.02 -8.06 -65.62
CA LEU A 801 12.87 -7.36 -66.90
C LEU A 801 11.90 -8.08 -67.85
N GLN A 802 11.96 -9.41 -67.94
CA GLN A 802 11.00 -10.21 -68.72
C GLN A 802 9.58 -10.15 -68.15
N LYS A 803 9.42 -10.17 -66.82
CA LYS A 803 8.11 -9.97 -66.16
C LYS A 803 7.55 -8.57 -66.45
N LEU A 804 8.36 -7.51 -66.36
CA LEU A 804 7.95 -6.14 -66.71
C LEU A 804 7.49 -6.05 -68.17
N GLN A 805 8.28 -6.57 -69.13
CA GLN A 805 7.92 -6.58 -70.55
C GLN A 805 6.65 -7.38 -70.85
N LEU A 806 6.43 -8.48 -70.12
CA LEU A 806 5.26 -9.33 -70.26
C LEU A 806 3.99 -8.66 -69.70
N LEU A 807 4.09 -8.01 -68.54
CA LEU A 807 2.99 -7.28 -67.91
C LEU A 807 2.63 -6.01 -68.69
N ASP A 808 3.62 -5.21 -69.11
CA ASP A 808 3.43 -4.02 -69.95
C ASP A 808 2.72 -4.38 -71.27
N ARG A 809 3.18 -5.44 -71.94
CA ARG A 809 2.54 -5.97 -73.16
C ARG A 809 1.11 -6.43 -72.87
N PHE A 810 0.89 -7.16 -71.77
CA PHE A 810 -0.45 -7.63 -71.41
C PHE A 810 -1.42 -6.47 -71.15
N VAL A 811 -0.98 -5.40 -70.48
CA VAL A 811 -1.77 -4.18 -70.24
C VAL A 811 -2.07 -3.45 -71.55
N LYS A 812 -1.04 -3.17 -72.37
CA LYS A 812 -1.15 -2.38 -73.62
C LYS A 812 -1.84 -3.09 -74.79
N THR A 813 -2.08 -4.41 -74.75
CA THR A 813 -2.67 -5.16 -75.89
C THR A 813 -4.18 -4.93 -76.00
N GLU A 814 -4.62 -3.75 -76.45
CA GLU A 814 -6.01 -3.53 -76.83
C GLU A 814 -6.39 -4.43 -78.03
N GLY A 815 -7.55 -5.12 -77.96
CA GLY A 815 -8.06 -5.95 -79.07
C GLY A 815 -7.79 -7.47 -79.02
N SER A 816 -7.88 -8.11 -77.84
CA SER A 816 -7.98 -9.58 -77.74
C SER A 816 -9.46 -10.04 -77.70
N PRO A 817 -9.87 -11.12 -78.39
CA PRO A 817 -11.28 -11.51 -78.53
C PRO A 817 -11.86 -12.24 -77.28
N ASN A 818 -12.05 -11.49 -76.19
CA ASN A 818 -12.66 -11.90 -74.91
C ASN A 818 -11.86 -12.97 -74.10
N PRO A 819 -11.97 -13.03 -72.74
CA PRO A 819 -13.16 -12.74 -71.93
C PRO A 819 -13.04 -11.56 -70.95
N ALA A 820 -14.14 -11.31 -70.21
CA ALA A 820 -14.22 -10.28 -69.17
C ALA A 820 -13.11 -10.38 -68.10
N THR A 821 -12.61 -11.58 -67.82
CA THR A 821 -11.49 -11.85 -66.89
C THR A 821 -10.24 -11.05 -67.24
N ALA A 822 -9.87 -10.97 -68.52
CA ALA A 822 -8.70 -10.21 -68.96
C ALA A 822 -8.90 -8.70 -68.76
N LYS A 823 -10.12 -8.20 -68.98
CA LYS A 823 -10.50 -6.79 -68.72
C LYS A 823 -10.58 -6.46 -67.22
N LYS A 824 -10.95 -7.44 -66.36
CA LYS A 824 -10.85 -7.34 -64.90
C LYS A 824 -9.37 -7.24 -64.48
N LEU A 825 -8.54 -8.21 -64.85
CA LEU A 825 -7.13 -8.25 -64.47
C LEU A 825 -6.34 -7.00 -64.91
N ARG A 826 -6.58 -6.45 -66.11
CA ARG A 826 -5.93 -5.20 -66.53
C ARG A 826 -6.29 -4.01 -65.64
N LYS A 827 -7.57 -3.88 -65.25
CA LYS A 827 -8.00 -2.82 -64.34
C LYS A 827 -7.36 -2.97 -62.96
N GLU A 828 -7.20 -4.20 -62.48
CA GLU A 828 -6.54 -4.49 -61.20
C GLU A 828 -5.04 -4.17 -61.25
N LEU A 829 -4.34 -4.61 -62.30
CA LEU A 829 -2.93 -4.27 -62.51
C LEU A 829 -2.71 -2.75 -62.60
N ILE A 830 -3.54 -2.04 -63.37
CA ILE A 830 -3.47 -0.56 -63.47
C ILE A 830 -3.79 0.10 -62.11
N ALA A 831 -4.77 -0.40 -61.36
CA ALA A 831 -5.15 0.17 -60.07
C ALA A 831 -4.12 -0.11 -58.95
N TYR A 832 -3.39 -1.23 -59.02
CA TYR A 832 -2.39 -1.61 -58.02
C TYR A 832 -1.00 -1.04 -58.33
N PHE A 833 -0.56 -1.07 -59.60
CA PHE A 833 0.76 -0.57 -60.00
C PHE A 833 0.76 0.89 -60.47
N GLY A 834 -0.32 1.35 -61.10
CA GLY A 834 -0.37 2.62 -61.84
C GLY A 834 -0.22 2.43 -63.35
N GLU A 835 -0.92 3.26 -64.14
CA GLU A 835 -1.12 3.10 -65.60
C GLU A 835 0.19 3.04 -66.40
N ASP A 836 1.16 3.91 -66.09
CA ASP A 836 2.47 3.95 -66.74
C ASP A 836 3.56 3.09 -66.06
N PHE A 837 3.28 2.45 -64.91
CA PHE A 837 4.34 1.96 -64.02
C PHE A 837 5.32 1.02 -64.70
N PHE A 838 4.82 0.01 -65.43
CA PHE A 838 5.69 -0.96 -66.13
C PHE A 838 6.53 -0.27 -67.21
N ASN A 839 5.95 0.71 -67.91
CA ASN A 839 6.62 1.46 -68.97
C ASN A 839 7.73 2.36 -68.42
N LYS A 840 7.45 3.10 -67.34
CA LYS A 840 8.41 3.97 -66.64
C LYS A 840 9.52 3.16 -65.96
N MET A 841 9.17 2.11 -65.22
CA MET A 841 10.16 1.17 -64.65
C MET A 841 11.05 0.56 -65.74
N MET A 842 10.51 0.16 -66.90
CA MET A 842 11.34 -0.35 -68.00
C MET A 842 12.24 0.73 -68.59
N HIS A 843 11.72 1.92 -68.90
CA HIS A 843 12.55 3.02 -69.40
C HIS A 843 13.69 3.34 -68.42
N ASP A 844 13.35 3.51 -67.15
CA ASP A 844 14.27 3.93 -66.08
C ASP A 844 15.06 2.76 -65.47
N THR A 845 14.98 1.54 -66.03
CA THR A 845 15.89 0.40 -65.72
C THR A 845 16.70 -0.02 -66.94
N HIS A 846 16.10 -0.03 -68.14
CA HIS A 846 16.75 -0.44 -69.39
C HIS A 846 17.80 0.57 -69.87
N ASN A 847 17.59 1.86 -69.58
CA ASN A 847 18.58 2.93 -69.75
C ASN A 847 19.79 2.81 -68.78
N PHE A 848 19.81 1.84 -67.86
CA PHE A 848 20.90 1.65 -66.90
C PHE A 848 21.72 0.39 -67.14
N ILE A 849 21.10 -0.72 -67.55
CA ILE A 849 21.81 -1.94 -68.00
C ILE A 849 22.74 -1.63 -69.20
N THR A 850 22.41 -0.60 -69.98
CA THR A 850 23.22 -0.10 -71.10
C THR A 850 24.34 0.87 -70.70
N VAL A 851 24.40 1.31 -69.43
CA VAL A 851 25.33 2.34 -68.92
C VAL A 851 26.31 1.78 -67.88
N SER A 852 25.98 0.68 -67.18
CA SER A 852 26.93 -0.15 -66.43
C SER A 852 27.80 -1.00 -67.37
N GLY A 853 28.68 -0.33 -68.13
CA GLY A 853 29.37 -0.87 -69.31
C GLY A 853 30.27 -2.08 -69.10
N VAL A 854 29.68 -3.28 -69.18
CA VAL A 854 30.38 -4.55 -69.48
C VAL A 854 29.63 -5.22 -70.64
N GLY A 855 30.09 -4.96 -71.87
CA GLY A 855 29.34 -5.28 -73.08
C GLY A 855 29.27 -6.77 -73.43
N PHE A 856 28.05 -7.33 -73.48
CA PHE A 856 27.77 -8.69 -73.96
C PHE A 856 26.53 -8.76 -74.85
N PHE A 857 26.64 -8.35 -76.12
CA PHE A 857 25.91 -8.95 -77.26
C PHE A 857 26.51 -8.46 -78.60
N PRO A 858 27.04 -9.35 -79.47
CA PRO A 858 27.49 -8.96 -80.81
C PRO A 858 26.36 -9.09 -81.84
N GLU A 859 26.09 -8.01 -82.59
CA GLU A 859 25.12 -8.03 -83.68
C GLU A 859 25.57 -8.91 -84.86
N ARG A 860 24.60 -9.56 -85.53
CA ARG A 860 24.85 -10.40 -86.70
C ARG A 860 24.88 -9.60 -88.00
N ALA A 861 26.06 -9.24 -88.48
CA ALA A 861 26.27 -8.92 -89.90
C ALA A 861 26.44 -10.22 -90.72
N THR A 862 25.76 -10.33 -91.88
CA THR A 862 25.70 -11.57 -92.67
C THR A 862 26.76 -11.65 -93.77
N LYS A 863 27.29 -12.86 -94.01
CA LYS A 863 27.80 -13.31 -95.33
C LYS A 863 27.90 -14.84 -95.40
N VAL A 864 27.80 -15.38 -96.61
CA VAL A 864 27.60 -16.81 -96.89
C VAL A 864 28.69 -17.34 -97.82
N LYS A 865 29.31 -18.49 -97.46
CA LYS A 865 29.60 -19.62 -98.38
C LYS A 865 30.32 -20.82 -97.71
N LYS A 866 29.60 -21.95 -97.68
CA LYS A 866 29.96 -23.40 -97.73
C LYS A 866 31.21 -23.98 -96.98
N PRO A 867 31.14 -25.26 -96.52
CA PRO A 867 32.16 -25.88 -95.65
C PRO A 867 33.13 -26.84 -96.36
N ALA A 868 34.23 -27.21 -95.69
CA ALA A 868 35.03 -28.40 -96.03
C ALA A 868 35.88 -28.96 -94.85
N ARG A 869 35.99 -30.30 -94.83
CA ARG A 869 37.05 -31.16 -94.24
C ARG A 869 37.30 -31.23 -92.72
N VAL A 870 36.75 -32.32 -92.17
CA VAL A 870 37.31 -33.20 -91.14
C VAL A 870 38.79 -33.56 -91.36
N GLN A 871 39.60 -33.52 -90.29
CA GLN A 871 40.67 -34.48 -89.91
C GLN A 871 41.34 -33.97 -88.60
N ALA A 872 41.96 -34.79 -87.73
CA ALA A 872 41.74 -36.18 -87.31
C ALA A 872 42.60 -36.46 -86.05
N PHE A 873 42.24 -37.50 -85.29
CA PHE A 873 42.98 -37.98 -84.12
C PHE A 873 44.50 -38.16 -84.32
N ARG A 874 45.29 -37.85 -83.29
CA ARG A 874 46.10 -38.89 -82.63
C ARG A 874 46.46 -38.56 -81.18
N SER A 875 46.63 -39.62 -80.40
CA SER A 875 47.02 -39.62 -78.99
C SER A 875 48.24 -40.54 -78.82
N GLN A 876 49.03 -40.34 -77.76
CA GLN A 876 49.43 -41.37 -76.77
C GLN A 876 50.64 -40.96 -75.92
N MET A 877 50.56 -41.28 -74.61
CA MET A 877 51.66 -41.68 -73.71
C MET A 877 52.76 -40.63 -73.38
N SER A 878 53.48 -40.71 -72.27
CA SER A 878 53.49 -41.66 -71.12
C SER A 878 53.78 -40.94 -69.80
N ALA A 879 53.58 -41.63 -68.67
CA ALA A 879 54.02 -41.21 -67.34
C ALA A 879 55.09 -42.18 -66.79
N PRO A 880 55.87 -41.76 -65.77
CA PRO A 880 56.07 -42.66 -64.63
C PRO A 880 56.05 -41.98 -63.23
N LEU A 881 55.11 -42.43 -62.40
CA LEU A 881 55.21 -42.80 -60.97
C LEU A 881 56.09 -42.04 -59.95
N LYS A 882 55.41 -41.61 -58.87
CA LYS A 882 55.82 -41.63 -57.43
C LYS A 882 56.81 -40.56 -56.92
N PRO A 883 56.89 -40.30 -55.58
CA PRO A 883 56.16 -40.92 -54.44
C PRO A 883 55.24 -39.95 -53.64
N MET A 884 54.79 -40.37 -52.45
CA MET A 884 53.75 -39.72 -51.62
C MET A 884 54.31 -39.11 -50.31
N ARG A 885 53.72 -37.99 -49.86
CA ARG A 885 53.58 -37.54 -48.43
C ARG A 885 54.88 -37.36 -47.60
N PRO A 886 54.82 -36.84 -46.35
CA PRO A 886 53.73 -36.14 -45.65
C PRO A 886 54.02 -34.63 -45.41
N ALA A 887 53.16 -33.95 -44.66
CA ALA A 887 53.37 -32.57 -44.21
C ALA A 887 54.31 -32.48 -42.99
N THR A 888 54.98 -31.35 -42.81
CA THR A 888 55.99 -31.11 -41.77
C THR A 888 55.46 -30.36 -40.54
N ALA A 889 55.83 -30.90 -39.39
CA ALA A 889 56.12 -30.20 -38.13
C ALA A 889 57.49 -30.78 -37.64
N PRO A 890 58.11 -30.36 -36.50
CA PRO A 890 57.65 -29.42 -35.48
C PRO A 890 58.74 -28.47 -34.91
N GLN A 891 58.40 -27.76 -33.82
CA GLN A 891 59.26 -27.34 -32.68
C GLN A 891 60.50 -26.44 -32.85
N THR A 892 60.59 -25.41 -31.98
CA THR A 892 61.51 -25.46 -30.82
C THR A 892 61.04 -24.52 -29.70
N THR A 893 61.43 -24.86 -28.46
CA THR A 893 61.28 -24.12 -27.17
C THR A 893 62.57 -23.29 -26.90
N PRO A 894 62.83 -22.61 -25.74
CA PRO A 894 62.17 -22.64 -24.42
C PRO A 894 62.09 -21.33 -23.57
N SER A 895 61.28 -21.36 -22.50
CA SER A 895 61.57 -20.72 -21.19
C SER A 895 60.58 -21.26 -20.14
N PHE A 896 60.96 -22.04 -19.13
CA PHE A 896 61.69 -21.74 -17.87
C PHE A 896 60.87 -21.08 -16.74
N VAL A 897 61.01 -21.67 -15.54
CA VAL A 897 60.42 -21.30 -14.24
C VAL A 897 61.42 -20.41 -13.47
N VAL A 898 60.98 -19.61 -12.45
CA VAL A 898 61.61 -19.45 -11.09
C VAL A 898 61.25 -18.13 -10.35
N ARG A 899 60.63 -18.28 -9.15
CA ARG A 899 60.65 -17.45 -7.90
C ARG A 899 60.22 -15.96 -7.85
N GLY A 900 59.60 -15.61 -6.70
CA GLY A 900 59.55 -14.26 -6.10
C GLY A 900 58.17 -13.87 -5.52
N ALA A 901 57.65 -14.35 -4.38
CA ALA A 901 58.20 -14.75 -3.07
C ALA A 901 58.43 -13.62 -2.03
N ARG A 902 57.35 -13.20 -1.33
CA ARG A 902 57.23 -12.77 0.10
C ARG A 902 55.74 -12.47 0.37
N LEU A 903 55.07 -12.90 1.45
CA LEU A 903 55.31 -12.79 2.91
C LEU A 903 55.23 -11.32 3.38
N PHE A 904 54.48 -10.94 4.41
CA PHE A 904 54.00 -11.68 5.60
C PHE A 904 52.45 -11.88 5.62
N ARG A 905 51.79 -12.80 6.36
CA ARG A 905 51.95 -13.35 7.74
C ARG A 905 51.50 -12.35 8.85
N HIS A 906 50.86 -12.73 9.96
CA HIS A 906 50.56 -14.07 10.51
C HIS A 906 49.52 -14.04 11.69
N THR A 907 48.71 -15.11 11.86
CA THR A 907 48.31 -15.79 13.15
C THR A 907 47.54 -15.00 14.24
N ASN A 908 46.76 -15.54 15.19
CA ASN A 908 46.24 -16.89 15.59
C ASN A 908 45.11 -16.65 16.66
N THR A 909 44.42 -17.55 17.39
CA THR A 909 44.31 -19.02 17.65
C THR A 909 42.99 -19.22 18.44
N ALA A 910 42.33 -20.38 18.57
CA ALA A 910 42.27 -21.63 17.80
C ALA A 910 41.14 -22.52 18.37
N GLU A 911 40.74 -23.55 17.61
CA GLU A 911 40.25 -24.88 18.02
C GLU A 911 39.51 -25.07 19.37
N THR A 912 38.31 -25.67 19.29
CA THR A 912 38.20 -27.08 19.74
C THR A 912 37.06 -27.81 19.04
N VAL A 913 37.27 -29.10 18.77
CA VAL A 913 36.24 -30.05 18.28
C VAL A 913 36.16 -31.18 19.29
N ASN A 914 34.95 -31.63 19.63
CA ASN A 914 34.79 -32.92 20.29
C ASN A 914 33.46 -33.60 19.91
N ASN A 915 33.43 -34.93 19.93
CA ASN A 915 32.33 -35.71 19.36
C ASN A 915 31.25 -36.04 20.40
N GLY A 916 29.98 -35.94 19.99
CA GLY A 916 28.81 -36.49 20.68
C GLY A 916 27.89 -37.18 19.66
N VAL A 917 27.35 -38.35 19.99
CA VAL A 917 26.61 -39.23 19.06
C VAL A 917 25.24 -39.56 19.64
N THR A 918 24.25 -39.82 18.76
CA THR A 918 22.85 -40.23 19.05
C THR A 918 21.99 -39.17 19.77
N VAL A 919 20.66 -39.11 19.59
CA VAL A 919 19.68 -40.05 18.98
C VAL A 919 18.83 -39.34 17.92
N MET A 920 18.40 -40.07 16.87
CA MET A 920 17.31 -39.66 15.97
C MET A 920 16.18 -40.71 16.03
N PRO A 921 14.91 -40.29 16.15
CA PRO A 921 13.75 -41.14 15.84
C PRO A 921 12.96 -40.60 14.63
N ASP A 922 12.72 -41.44 13.63
CA ASP A 922 11.75 -41.18 12.56
C ASP A 922 10.31 -41.09 13.11
N ALA A 923 9.61 -39.99 12.81
CA ALA A 923 8.19 -39.80 13.14
C ALA A 923 7.34 -39.32 11.95
N ILE A 924 7.47 -40.01 10.82
CA ILE A 924 6.36 -40.36 9.91
C ILE A 924 5.41 -39.21 9.47
N ARG A 925 5.68 -38.70 8.26
CA ARG A 925 4.70 -38.47 7.17
C ARG A 925 3.20 -38.62 7.53
N ARG A 926 2.42 -37.52 7.55
CA ARG A 926 0.99 -37.55 7.14
C ARG A 926 0.35 -36.16 6.93
N VAL A 927 -0.31 -36.03 5.77
CA VAL A 927 -1.51 -35.23 5.48
C VAL A 927 -1.43 -33.69 5.58
N PHE A 928 -1.22 -33.06 4.43
CA PHE A 928 -2.29 -32.25 3.79
C PHE A 928 -3.21 -33.23 2.99
N PRO A 929 -4.50 -32.95 2.71
CA PRO A 929 -5.15 -31.62 2.63
C PRO A 929 -6.54 -31.53 3.31
N LEU A 930 -7.29 -30.46 2.95
CA LEU A 930 -8.60 -29.93 3.44
C LEU A 930 -8.37 -28.74 4.38
N LEU A 931 -9.02 -27.57 4.25
CA LEU A 931 -10.22 -27.10 3.51
C LEU A 931 -9.85 -25.87 2.65
N ARG A 932 -10.52 -25.42 1.57
CA ARG A 932 -11.78 -25.73 0.85
C ARG A 932 -13.11 -25.22 1.41
#